data_AF-A0A0T6B7L5-F1
#
_entry.id   AF-A0A0T6B7L5-F1
#
_cell.length_a   1.000
_cell.length_b   1.000
_cell.length_c   1.000
_cell.angle_alpha   90.00
_cell.angle_beta   90.00
_cell.angle_gamma   90.00
#
_symmetry.space_group_name_H-M   'P 1'
#
loop_
_entity.id
_entity.type
_entity.pdbx_description
1 polymer ?
#
loop_
_entity_poly.entity_id
_entity_poly.type
_entity_poly.pdbx_seq_one_letter_code
_entity_poly.pdbx_strand_id
1 'polypeptide(L)'
;FLFLIFQIMKEICTTFVLLLALLFKVTTIDGQFSCQQPSKTCDCLQINIETQLHCPTAENRQVIFAYRTGNLQITCFNSTFDIGSLDLNIHNIRWIKTRGCKSITDSFMAQLRNASSLVDLLMLDTDLEDGQMKIVSNYTKKTLEAVSMSGNRLTKLPEELNFLFELDLSSNQIKNLTEKIRFPTLNVLKLQQNSIERIDGSVFETSPKLVYLDLTQNKITELPAQLLHPLHQLKILLLASNDFQKIPDGFFRMNPLLTEVVFSDGRLTEIGSDTFSNCTGLDKFKFANNSLKSLPEGIFLYMQNLTYLDLSFNEFSDFPAGTFEGLSRITYLYLIDNKLTTWLPDHNDHIVSLKYLFLNNNSLTGVKVNTFSGLKNLLILELSNNFIATVEMKAFSRLTNLELLNLSFNKITTPDAALQMASDGALISMKINLSFNNITTITMPNYDRLQHSSTSLKIAMNMNPINCDCKIFETLKYIQAKGETKSIELSNKEVCATPTELKGMELSNINLDNFTCKTDELYRCPSACNCRMFPSKAILEINCSNVGLHSSPVINSLNIVPTGFGVNLNEIWVDLSNNSITEFTEKDHSYANVSVLNLSHNRLRKVDWIPPKTKILYLNNNMLSKIDKEVLEMLNRSTTLKEVTFNENPWKCDCNMVYFARTLRLHLMKMVTNNTIIC
;
A
#
# COMPACT_ATOMS: atom_id res chain seq x y z
N PHE A 1 -0.15 14.81 19.38
CA PHE A 1 0.63 15.12 18.16
C PHE A 1 -0.15 16.04 17.20
N LEU A 2 -1.36 15.66 16.74
CA LEU A 2 -2.25 16.52 15.92
C LEU A 2 -2.62 17.87 16.55
N PHE A 3 -2.86 17.90 17.86
CA PHE A 3 -3.14 19.16 18.59
C PHE A 3 -1.92 20.09 18.64
N LEU A 4 -0.72 19.53 18.68
CA LEU A 4 0.55 20.29 18.68
C LEU A 4 0.83 20.85 17.27
N ILE A 5 0.50 20.11 16.21
CA ILE A 5 0.58 20.60 14.82
C ILE A 5 -0.42 21.73 14.58
N PHE A 6 -1.63 21.66 15.14
CA PHE A 6 -2.63 22.72 15.04
C PHE A 6 -2.18 24.00 15.77
N GLN A 7 -1.48 23.85 16.91
CA GLN A 7 -0.92 24.99 17.64
C GLN A 7 0.27 25.62 16.91
N ILE A 8 1.17 24.82 16.34
CA ILE A 8 2.32 25.29 15.55
C ILE A 8 1.85 25.96 14.24
N MET A 9 0.84 25.41 13.56
CA MET A 9 0.21 26.02 12.37
C MET A 9 -0.44 27.37 12.71
N LYS A 10 -1.09 27.47 13.87
CA LYS A 10 -1.70 28.73 14.34
C LYS A 10 -0.62 29.77 14.66
N GLU A 11 0.49 29.37 15.28
CA GLU A 11 1.63 30.26 15.55
C GLU A 11 2.34 30.71 14.28
N ILE A 12 2.57 29.82 13.30
CA ILE A 12 3.16 30.15 11.99
C ILE A 12 2.24 31.09 11.20
N CYS A 13 0.92 30.88 11.25
CA CYS A 13 -0.03 31.76 10.58
C CYS A 13 -0.07 33.15 11.24
N THR A 14 -0.01 33.23 12.57
CA THR A 14 0.10 34.51 13.28
C THR A 14 1.44 35.20 13.06
N THR A 15 2.56 34.47 12.96
CA THR A 15 3.86 35.08 12.64
C THR A 15 3.95 35.54 11.19
N PHE A 16 3.31 34.85 10.24
CA PHE A 16 3.24 35.29 8.85
C PHE A 16 2.35 36.54 8.69
N VAL A 17 1.26 36.62 9.45
CA VAL A 17 0.40 37.82 9.54
C VAL A 17 1.13 38.99 10.22
N LEU A 18 1.93 38.73 11.26
CA LEU A 18 2.78 39.73 11.92
C LEU A 18 3.97 40.18 11.06
N LEU A 19 4.57 39.30 10.25
CA LEU A 19 5.63 39.66 9.30
C LEU A 19 5.08 40.52 8.15
N LEU A 20 3.86 40.21 7.67
CA LEU A 20 3.12 41.04 6.71
C LEU A 20 2.75 42.41 7.32
N ALA A 21 2.38 42.45 8.61
CA ALA A 21 2.10 43.68 9.34
C ALA A 21 3.35 44.53 9.68
N LEU A 22 4.56 43.92 9.66
CA LEU A 22 5.83 44.63 9.80
C LEU A 22 6.39 45.13 8.45
N LEU A 23 6.07 44.44 7.35
CA LEU A 23 6.42 44.88 5.98
C LEU A 23 5.50 45.99 5.46
N PHE A 24 4.23 46.00 5.87
CA PHE A 24 3.32 47.12 5.66
C PHE A 24 3.20 47.89 6.96
N LYS A 25 3.89 49.04 7.09
CA LYS A 25 3.60 50.06 8.11
C LYS A 25 2.11 50.41 8.06
N VAL A 26 1.27 49.68 8.79
CA VAL A 26 -0.12 50.05 9.06
C VAL A 26 -0.12 50.55 10.49
N THR A 27 0.12 51.85 10.61
CA THR A 27 -0.33 52.62 11.76
C THR A 27 -1.80 52.31 11.99
N THR A 28 -2.13 51.78 13.16
CA THR A 28 -3.47 51.88 13.73
C THR A 28 -3.89 53.35 13.67
N ILE A 29 -4.80 53.67 12.76
CA ILE A 29 -5.51 54.94 12.79
C ILE A 29 -6.67 54.71 13.76
N ASP A 30 -6.42 55.00 15.04
CA ASP A 30 -7.48 55.40 15.96
C ASP A 30 -8.02 56.74 15.44
N GLY A 31 -9.01 56.65 14.57
CA GLY A 31 -9.72 57.78 14.03
C GLY A 31 -11.20 57.62 14.34
N GLN A 32 -11.66 58.28 15.41
CA GLN A 32 -13.07 58.65 15.51
C GLN A 32 -13.41 59.54 14.31
N PHE A 33 -14.00 58.97 13.27
CA PHE A 33 -14.61 59.75 12.19
C PHE A 33 -16.10 59.89 12.49
N SER A 34 -16.52 61.08 12.90
CA SER A 34 -17.94 61.46 12.93
C SER A 34 -18.35 61.91 11.53
N CYS A 35 -19.34 61.26 10.93
CA CYS A 35 -20.02 61.76 9.74
C CYS A 35 -20.85 63.00 10.12
N GLN A 36 -20.43 64.17 9.69
CA GLN A 36 -21.26 65.38 9.69
C GLN A 36 -21.70 65.66 8.25
N GLN A 37 -22.91 65.21 7.88
CA GLN A 37 -23.93 66.00 7.17
C GLN A 37 -25.15 65.15 6.76
N PRO A 38 -26.37 65.71 6.76
CA PRO A 38 -27.59 65.04 6.33
C PRO A 38 -27.87 65.31 4.85
N SER A 39 -27.24 64.55 3.95
CA SER A 39 -27.70 64.42 2.56
C SER A 39 -27.39 63.03 2.03
N LYS A 40 -28.41 62.35 1.50
CA LYS A 40 -28.45 60.91 1.19
C LYS A 40 -27.56 60.53 -0.01
N THR A 41 -26.26 60.33 0.21
CA THR A 41 -25.34 59.69 -0.75
C THR A 41 -24.36 58.79 0.01
N CYS A 42 -24.12 57.57 -0.46
CA CYS A 42 -23.18 56.63 0.19
C CYS A 42 -21.75 57.19 0.11
N ASP A 43 -21.04 57.22 1.24
CA ASP A 43 -19.63 57.63 1.26
C ASP A 43 -18.76 56.46 0.76
N CYS A 44 -18.09 56.65 -0.38
CA CYS A 44 -17.11 55.71 -0.92
C CYS A 44 -15.79 55.86 -0.17
N LEU A 45 -15.34 54.81 0.51
CA LEU A 45 -13.95 54.67 0.94
C LEU A 45 -13.21 53.79 -0.07
N GLN A 46 -12.28 54.37 -0.79
CA GLN A 46 -11.46 53.64 -1.75
C GLN A 46 -10.23 53.10 -1.03
N ILE A 47 -10.17 51.79 -0.85
CA ILE A 47 -9.03 51.10 -0.23
C ILE A 47 -8.55 50.06 -1.25
N ASN A 48 -7.46 50.36 -1.97
CA ASN A 48 -6.93 49.54 -3.06
C ASN A 48 -7.94 49.29 -4.19
N ILE A 49 -7.77 48.21 -4.96
CA ILE A 49 -8.50 47.86 -6.20
C ILE A 49 -10.01 47.61 -5.95
N GLU A 50 -10.44 47.67 -4.68
CA GLU A 50 -11.80 47.48 -4.20
C GLU A 50 -12.40 48.81 -3.74
N THR A 51 -13.64 49.10 -4.15
CA THR A 51 -14.38 50.26 -3.65
C THR A 51 -15.34 49.78 -2.56
N GLN A 52 -15.18 50.30 -1.33
CA GLN A 52 -16.09 50.02 -0.22
C GLN A 52 -17.11 51.17 -0.08
N LEU A 53 -18.37 50.85 -0.33
CA LEU A 53 -19.52 51.76 -0.20
C LEU A 53 -20.23 51.48 1.12
N HIS A 54 -20.31 52.50 1.98
CA HIS A 54 -21.11 52.45 3.20
C HIS A 54 -22.41 53.22 2.97
N CYS A 55 -23.55 52.52 3.05
CA CYS A 55 -24.83 53.13 2.72
C CYS A 55 -25.63 53.52 3.98
N PRO A 56 -26.01 54.81 4.11
CA PRO A 56 -26.64 55.36 5.31
C PRO A 56 -28.15 55.17 5.23
N THR A 57 -28.65 53.98 5.57
CA THR A 57 -30.05 53.85 5.99
C THR A 57 -30.13 54.08 7.49
N ALA A 58 -31.16 54.80 7.93
CA ALA A 58 -31.23 55.51 9.22
C ALA A 58 -31.08 54.64 10.48
N GLU A 59 -31.05 53.31 10.36
CA GLU A 59 -30.97 52.41 11.51
C GLU A 59 -29.96 51.26 11.35
N ASN A 60 -29.19 51.14 10.26
CA ASN A 60 -28.04 50.23 10.21
C ASN A 60 -27.08 50.46 9.03
N ARG A 61 -25.78 50.37 9.29
CA ARG A 61 -24.73 50.48 8.25
C ARG A 61 -24.77 49.23 7.37
N GLN A 62 -25.19 49.35 6.11
CA GLN A 62 -24.98 48.31 5.09
C GLN A 62 -23.65 48.55 4.39
N VAL A 63 -22.89 47.48 4.14
CA VAL A 63 -21.59 47.56 3.46
C VAL A 63 -21.67 46.84 2.12
N ILE A 64 -21.34 47.58 1.06
CA ILE A 64 -21.34 47.11 -0.32
C ILE A 64 -19.91 47.21 -0.84
N PHE A 65 -19.38 46.10 -1.33
CA PHE A 65 -18.07 46.03 -1.97
C PHE A 65 -18.28 45.90 -3.47
N ALA A 66 -17.74 46.84 -4.23
CA ALA A 66 -17.78 46.80 -5.69
C ALA A 66 -16.37 46.72 -6.26
N TYR A 67 -16.15 45.73 -7.12
CA TYR A 67 -14.88 45.50 -7.79
C TYR A 67 -14.88 46.14 -9.17
N ARG A 68 -13.70 46.60 -9.62
CA ARG A 68 -13.50 47.16 -10.98
C ARG A 68 -13.89 46.19 -12.10
N THR A 69 -14.01 44.90 -11.79
CA THR A 69 -14.45 43.81 -12.67
C THR A 69 -15.96 43.67 -12.81
N GLY A 70 -16.77 44.51 -12.16
CA GLY A 70 -18.23 44.44 -12.23
C GLY A 70 -18.84 43.38 -11.31
N ASN A 71 -18.28 43.19 -10.11
CA ASN A 71 -18.81 42.23 -9.15
C ASN A 71 -19.23 42.95 -7.88
N LEU A 72 -20.31 42.47 -7.26
CA LEU A 72 -20.90 43.12 -6.08
C LEU A 72 -20.95 42.14 -4.90
N GLN A 73 -20.40 42.52 -3.77
CA GLN A 73 -20.61 41.81 -2.51
C GLN A 73 -21.35 42.72 -1.53
N ILE A 74 -22.43 42.18 -0.96
CA ILE A 74 -23.37 42.91 -0.11
C ILE A 74 -23.41 42.21 1.24
N THR A 75 -23.19 42.95 2.32
CA THR A 75 -23.29 42.42 3.69
C THR A 75 -24.41 43.14 4.45
N CYS A 76 -25.40 42.37 4.91
CA CYS A 76 -26.56 42.86 5.62
C CYS A 76 -26.39 42.69 7.14
N PHE A 77 -26.57 43.78 7.89
CA PHE A 77 -26.48 43.77 9.36
C PHE A 77 -27.85 43.73 10.06
N ASN A 78 -28.97 44.09 9.40
CA ASN A 78 -30.33 44.11 9.99
C ASN A 78 -31.36 43.17 9.33
N SER A 79 -30.92 42.06 8.75
CA SER A 79 -31.77 40.98 8.20
C SER A 79 -32.61 41.29 6.94
N THR A 80 -32.91 42.54 6.59
CA THR A 80 -33.61 42.90 5.34
C THR A 80 -32.76 43.84 4.49
N PHE A 81 -32.73 43.60 3.18
CA PHE A 81 -31.95 44.40 2.25
C PHE A 81 -32.82 45.13 1.24
N ASP A 82 -32.79 46.47 1.31
CA ASP A 82 -33.47 47.36 0.37
C ASP A 82 -32.47 48.40 -0.16
N ILE A 83 -32.22 48.44 -1.47
CA ILE A 83 -31.33 49.43 -2.12
C ILE A 83 -32.11 50.70 -2.48
N GLY A 84 -33.15 51.09 -1.73
CA GLY A 84 -34.03 52.22 -2.09
C GLY A 84 -33.36 53.57 -2.42
N SER A 85 -32.04 53.74 -2.24
CA SER A 85 -31.30 54.97 -2.53
C SER A 85 -29.90 54.85 -3.18
N LEU A 86 -29.45 53.69 -3.68
CA LEU A 86 -28.20 53.70 -4.48
C LEU A 86 -28.50 53.93 -5.95
N ASP A 87 -28.11 55.10 -6.44
CA ASP A 87 -28.02 55.42 -7.86
C ASP A 87 -26.74 54.81 -8.46
N LEU A 88 -26.58 53.49 -8.31
CA LEU A 88 -25.56 52.77 -9.03
C LEU A 88 -26.08 52.58 -10.46
N ASN A 89 -25.39 53.13 -11.45
CA ASN A 89 -25.53 52.69 -12.84
C ASN A 89 -25.04 51.24 -12.96
N ILE A 90 -25.86 50.29 -12.50
CA ILE A 90 -25.60 48.84 -12.43
C ILE A 90 -25.63 48.23 -13.85
N HIS A 91 -24.91 48.78 -14.82
CA HIS A 91 -25.03 48.31 -16.22
C HIS A 91 -24.08 47.14 -16.54
N ASN A 92 -23.11 46.89 -15.66
CA ASN A 92 -22.00 45.94 -15.90
C ASN A 92 -21.74 44.96 -14.74
N ILE A 93 -22.74 44.67 -13.89
CA ILE A 93 -22.55 43.72 -12.79
C ILE A 93 -22.76 42.29 -13.29
N ARG A 94 -21.73 41.44 -13.22
CA ARG A 94 -21.77 40.03 -13.63
C ARG A 94 -22.29 39.10 -12.56
N TRP A 95 -21.85 39.28 -11.31
CA TRP A 95 -22.33 38.49 -10.20
C TRP A 95 -22.53 39.29 -8.91
N ILE A 96 -23.46 38.80 -8.10
CA ILE A 96 -23.79 39.37 -6.79
C ILE A 96 -23.62 38.30 -5.72
N LYS A 97 -22.91 38.64 -4.64
CA LYS A 97 -22.78 37.82 -3.44
C LYS A 97 -23.42 38.54 -2.26
N THR A 98 -24.46 37.95 -1.68
CA THR A 98 -25.12 38.49 -0.49
C THR A 98 -24.72 37.69 0.75
N ARG A 99 -24.50 38.38 1.87
CA ARG A 99 -24.15 37.78 3.16
C ARG A 99 -25.02 38.31 4.29
N GLY A 100 -25.68 37.43 5.05
CA GLY A 100 -26.53 37.82 6.19
C GLY A 100 -27.87 38.50 5.81
N CYS A 101 -28.24 38.50 4.53
CA CYS A 101 -29.46 39.09 4.01
C CYS A 101 -30.62 38.08 4.06
N LYS A 102 -31.41 38.07 5.15
CA LYS A 102 -32.54 37.13 5.33
C LYS A 102 -33.75 37.41 4.44
N SER A 103 -33.85 38.61 3.87
CA SER A 103 -34.83 38.90 2.83
C SER A 103 -34.26 39.91 1.85
N ILE A 104 -34.51 39.64 0.58
CA ILE A 104 -34.21 40.55 -0.52
C ILE A 104 -35.53 41.25 -0.88
N THR A 105 -35.56 42.58 -0.85
CA THR A 105 -36.79 43.30 -1.20
C THR A 105 -37.08 43.25 -2.69
N ASP A 106 -38.37 43.27 -2.98
CA ASP A 106 -39.00 43.66 -4.23
C ASP A 106 -38.30 44.82 -4.96
N SER A 107 -37.93 45.85 -4.19
CA SER A 107 -37.22 47.05 -4.66
C SER A 107 -35.78 46.75 -5.07
N PHE A 108 -35.04 45.92 -4.33
CA PHE A 108 -33.72 45.47 -4.75
C PHE A 108 -33.78 44.65 -6.05
N MET A 109 -34.68 43.66 -6.10
CA MET A 109 -34.89 42.88 -7.33
C MET A 109 -35.35 43.78 -8.48
N ALA A 110 -36.06 44.88 -8.17
CA ALA A 110 -36.47 45.85 -9.16
C ALA A 110 -35.31 46.64 -9.76
N GLN A 111 -34.29 47.00 -8.97
CA GLN A 111 -33.14 47.75 -9.45
C GLN A 111 -32.18 46.89 -10.28
N LEU A 112 -32.13 45.58 -9.98
CA LEU A 112 -31.46 44.61 -10.85
C LEU A 112 -32.12 44.50 -12.24
N ARG A 113 -33.34 45.02 -12.47
CA ARG A 113 -33.99 45.06 -13.80
C ARG A 113 -33.17 45.81 -14.85
N ASN A 114 -32.34 46.77 -14.43
CA ASN A 114 -31.51 47.57 -15.34
C ASN A 114 -30.10 46.97 -15.53
N ALA A 115 -29.82 45.82 -14.91
CA ALA A 115 -28.55 45.12 -15.05
C ALA A 115 -28.55 44.27 -16.33
N SER A 116 -27.97 44.78 -17.41
CA SER A 116 -27.88 44.05 -18.70
C SER A 116 -26.87 42.91 -18.71
N SER A 117 -26.16 42.66 -17.60
CA SER A 117 -25.00 41.76 -17.55
C SER A 117 -24.98 40.83 -16.34
N LEU A 118 -26.03 40.82 -15.50
CA LEU A 118 -26.09 39.95 -14.33
C LEU A 118 -26.35 38.52 -14.74
N VAL A 119 -25.36 37.64 -14.49
CA VAL A 119 -25.38 36.21 -14.83
C VAL A 119 -25.60 35.36 -13.59
N ASP A 120 -24.96 35.70 -12.46
CA ASP A 120 -24.96 34.85 -11.25
C ASP A 120 -25.38 35.59 -9.96
N LEU A 121 -26.16 34.93 -9.10
CA LEU A 121 -26.51 35.39 -7.74
C LEU A 121 -26.19 34.33 -6.69
N LEU A 122 -25.34 34.68 -5.72
CA LEU A 122 -24.94 33.82 -4.61
C LEU A 122 -25.44 34.38 -3.27
N MET A 123 -26.11 33.55 -2.48
CA MET A 123 -26.59 33.89 -1.14
C MET A 123 -25.87 33.03 -0.09
N LEU A 124 -25.04 33.64 0.75
CA LEU A 124 -24.23 32.96 1.77
C LEU A 124 -24.61 33.41 3.18
N ASP A 125 -24.53 32.51 4.16
CA ASP A 125 -24.80 32.82 5.58
C ASP A 125 -26.15 33.54 5.78
N THR A 126 -27.13 33.21 4.94
CA THR A 126 -28.49 33.72 5.04
C THR A 126 -29.32 32.64 5.73
N ASP A 127 -30.12 33.01 6.72
CA ASP A 127 -31.13 32.09 7.28
C ASP A 127 -32.40 32.19 6.42
N LEU A 128 -32.33 31.91 5.10
CA LEU A 128 -33.51 32.03 4.24
C LEU A 128 -34.50 30.90 4.51
N GLU A 129 -35.77 31.27 4.69
CA GLU A 129 -36.93 30.39 4.81
C GLU A 129 -37.85 30.54 3.57
N ASP A 130 -38.80 29.63 3.42
CA ASP A 130 -39.72 29.60 2.28
C ASP A 130 -40.45 30.95 2.10
N GLY A 131 -40.52 31.43 0.86
CA GLY A 131 -41.24 32.66 0.51
C GLY A 131 -40.55 33.98 0.88
N GLN A 132 -39.35 33.93 1.50
CA GLN A 132 -38.53 35.12 1.77
C GLN A 132 -37.81 35.65 0.51
N MET A 133 -37.78 34.85 -0.56
CA MET A 133 -37.36 35.27 -1.88
C MET A 133 -38.58 35.31 -2.81
N LYS A 134 -39.01 36.53 -3.15
CA LYS A 134 -40.06 36.79 -4.15
C LYS A 134 -39.45 37.53 -5.33
N ILE A 135 -39.69 37.06 -6.55
CA ILE A 135 -39.17 37.75 -7.74
C ILE A 135 -40.20 38.76 -8.20
N VAL A 136 -39.84 40.04 -8.15
CA VAL A 136 -40.82 41.12 -8.33
C VAL A 136 -40.87 41.68 -9.74
N SER A 137 -40.28 41.01 -10.73
CA SER A 137 -40.47 41.44 -12.12
C SER A 137 -40.13 40.43 -13.21
N ASN A 138 -40.75 40.64 -14.38
CA ASN A 138 -40.49 39.92 -15.63
C ASN A 138 -39.18 40.32 -16.36
N TYR A 139 -38.46 41.37 -15.93
CA TYR A 139 -37.29 41.89 -16.68
C TYR A 139 -35.95 41.27 -16.25
N THR A 140 -35.76 40.94 -14.97
CA THR A 140 -34.59 40.19 -14.45
C THR A 140 -34.53 38.74 -14.96
N LYS A 141 -35.60 38.23 -15.60
CA LYS A 141 -35.66 36.92 -16.25
C LYS A 141 -34.80 36.79 -17.51
N LYS A 142 -34.27 37.89 -18.07
CA LYS A 142 -33.55 37.85 -19.36
C LYS A 142 -32.07 37.50 -19.29
N THR A 143 -31.39 37.75 -18.17
CA THR A 143 -29.91 37.58 -18.09
C THR A 143 -29.45 36.71 -16.92
N LEU A 144 -30.24 36.60 -15.85
CA LEU A 144 -29.87 35.78 -14.70
C LEU A 144 -29.95 34.29 -15.08
N GLU A 145 -28.80 33.64 -15.10
CA GLU A 145 -28.65 32.25 -15.53
C GLU A 145 -28.45 31.32 -14.33
N ALA A 146 -27.72 31.75 -13.29
CA ALA A 146 -27.43 30.92 -12.12
C ALA A 146 -27.83 31.57 -10.79
N VAL A 147 -28.39 30.76 -9.88
CA VAL A 147 -28.64 31.17 -8.50
C VAL A 147 -28.18 30.07 -7.53
N SER A 148 -27.44 30.46 -6.49
CA SER A 148 -27.12 29.59 -5.36
C SER A 148 -27.69 30.16 -4.06
N MET A 149 -28.46 29.32 -3.38
CA MET A 149 -29.03 29.53 -2.05
C MET A 149 -28.59 28.40 -1.12
N SER A 150 -27.36 27.94 -1.29
CA SER A 150 -26.80 26.89 -0.46
C SER A 150 -26.74 27.31 1.02
N GLY A 151 -26.94 26.37 1.94
CA GLY A 151 -26.75 26.61 3.38
C GLY A 151 -27.88 27.40 4.05
N ASN A 152 -29.10 27.29 3.53
CA ASN A 152 -30.28 28.00 4.03
C ASN A 152 -31.27 27.04 4.74
N ARG A 153 -32.49 27.49 5.02
CA ARG A 153 -33.56 26.73 5.70
C ARG A 153 -34.77 26.48 4.79
N LEU A 154 -34.55 26.45 3.48
CA LEU A 154 -35.63 26.23 2.52
C LEU A 154 -36.17 24.82 2.66
N THR A 155 -37.50 24.67 2.69
CA THR A 155 -38.17 23.37 2.76
C THR A 155 -38.82 22.98 1.42
N LYS A 156 -38.93 23.93 0.49
CA LYS A 156 -39.50 23.74 -0.85
C LYS A 156 -38.60 24.35 -1.94
N LEU A 157 -38.83 23.89 -3.18
CA LEU A 157 -38.23 24.48 -4.36
C LEU A 157 -38.84 25.86 -4.67
N PRO A 158 -38.03 26.86 -5.07
CA PRO A 158 -38.52 28.20 -5.40
C PRO A 158 -39.09 28.25 -6.83
N GLU A 159 -40.36 27.86 -7.00
CA GLU A 159 -41.00 27.74 -8.34
C GLU A 159 -40.96 29.00 -9.20
N GLU A 160 -40.84 30.19 -8.59
CA GLU A 160 -40.75 31.46 -9.31
C GLU A 160 -39.47 31.59 -10.16
N LEU A 161 -38.44 30.78 -9.88
CA LEU A 161 -37.13 30.78 -10.56
C LEU A 161 -37.04 29.79 -11.74
N ASN A 162 -38.18 29.44 -12.32
CA ASN A 162 -38.27 28.45 -13.41
C ASN A 162 -37.47 28.74 -14.70
N PHE A 163 -36.97 29.97 -14.86
CA PHE A 163 -36.22 30.42 -16.03
C PHE A 163 -34.70 30.22 -15.90
N LEU A 164 -34.20 29.74 -14.76
CA LEU A 164 -32.78 29.57 -14.52
C LEU A 164 -32.17 28.42 -15.35
N PHE A 165 -30.86 28.55 -15.58
CA PHE A 165 -30.00 27.55 -16.18
C PHE A 165 -29.29 26.71 -15.11
N GLU A 166 -28.85 27.33 -14.01
CA GLU A 166 -28.26 26.66 -12.85
C GLU A 166 -28.97 27.07 -11.56
N LEU A 167 -29.28 26.08 -10.73
CA LEU A 167 -29.89 26.28 -9.42
C LEU A 167 -29.19 25.40 -8.38
N ASP A 168 -28.65 26.05 -7.36
CA ASP A 168 -28.02 25.40 -6.23
C ASP A 168 -28.80 25.65 -4.94
N LEU A 169 -29.40 24.56 -4.45
CA LEU A 169 -30.20 24.49 -3.22
C LEU A 169 -29.57 23.51 -2.22
N SER A 170 -28.27 23.29 -2.31
CA SER A 170 -27.56 22.40 -1.41
C SER A 170 -27.64 22.85 0.05
N SER A 171 -27.44 21.93 1.00
CA SER A 171 -27.39 22.23 2.44
C SER A 171 -28.63 23.00 2.94
N ASN A 172 -29.81 22.56 2.52
CA ASN A 172 -31.11 23.11 2.92
C ASN A 172 -31.95 22.06 3.69
N GLN A 173 -33.25 22.31 3.86
CA GLN A 173 -34.17 21.45 4.64
C GLN A 173 -35.29 20.86 3.77
N ILE A 174 -35.05 20.69 2.46
CA ILE A 174 -36.04 20.12 1.54
C ILE A 174 -36.26 18.65 1.90
N LYS A 175 -37.51 18.27 2.14
CA LYS A 175 -37.87 16.90 2.58
C LYS A 175 -38.47 16.01 1.50
N ASN A 176 -39.16 16.59 0.54
CA ASN A 176 -39.91 15.82 -0.46
C ASN A 176 -39.88 16.54 -1.81
N LEU A 177 -39.78 15.76 -2.88
CA LEU A 177 -39.88 16.21 -4.25
C LEU A 177 -41.09 15.54 -4.92
N THR A 178 -42.30 15.93 -4.50
CA THR A 178 -43.56 15.25 -4.88
C THR A 178 -44.34 15.95 -5.98
N GLU A 179 -44.03 17.21 -6.28
CA GLU A 179 -44.71 18.00 -7.29
C GLU A 179 -43.79 18.22 -8.50
N LYS A 180 -44.38 18.37 -9.70
CA LYS A 180 -43.61 18.57 -10.93
C LYS A 180 -42.82 19.87 -10.88
N ILE A 181 -41.51 19.77 -11.04
CA ILE A 181 -40.57 20.89 -11.02
C ILE A 181 -40.68 21.63 -12.34
N ARG A 182 -41.33 22.80 -12.34
CA ARG A 182 -41.58 23.59 -13.55
C ARG A 182 -40.35 24.35 -14.05
N PHE A 183 -39.18 23.74 -14.25
CA PHE A 183 -37.95 24.44 -14.64
C PHE A 183 -37.46 24.02 -16.04
N PRO A 184 -38.05 24.55 -17.13
CA PRO A 184 -37.82 24.07 -18.51
C PRO A 184 -36.43 24.38 -19.10
N THR A 185 -35.70 25.34 -18.53
CA THR A 185 -34.39 25.79 -19.01
C THR A 185 -33.21 25.24 -18.22
N LEU A 186 -33.48 24.55 -17.12
CA LEU A 186 -32.47 24.17 -16.13
C LEU A 186 -31.56 23.06 -16.66
N ASN A 187 -30.25 23.31 -16.58
CA ASN A 187 -29.18 22.39 -16.95
C ASN A 187 -28.47 21.82 -15.72
N VAL A 188 -28.36 22.59 -14.63
CA VAL A 188 -27.66 22.20 -13.42
C VAL A 188 -28.58 22.35 -12.23
N LEU A 189 -28.81 21.25 -11.50
CA LEU A 189 -29.57 21.25 -10.26
C LEU A 189 -28.75 20.57 -9.16
N LYS A 190 -28.46 21.33 -8.11
CA LYS A 190 -27.74 20.87 -6.91
C LYS A 190 -28.69 20.85 -5.72
N LEU A 191 -28.91 19.67 -5.16
CA LEU A 191 -29.83 19.39 -4.04
C LEU A 191 -29.14 18.59 -2.92
N GLN A 192 -27.81 18.50 -2.94
CA GLN A 192 -27.07 17.73 -1.95
C GLN A 192 -27.22 18.27 -0.53
N GLN A 193 -27.03 17.42 0.49
CA GLN A 193 -27.16 17.81 1.90
C GLN A 193 -28.53 18.41 2.27
N ASN A 194 -29.60 17.88 1.68
CA ASN A 194 -30.96 18.17 2.13
C ASN A 194 -31.47 17.01 3.01
N SER A 195 -32.79 16.94 3.24
CA SER A 195 -33.44 15.84 3.96
C SER A 195 -34.45 15.12 3.07
N ILE A 196 -34.16 15.00 1.76
CA ILE A 196 -35.12 14.46 0.78
C ILE A 196 -35.33 12.97 1.05
N GLU A 197 -36.54 12.58 1.39
CA GLU A 197 -36.93 11.19 1.70
C GLU A 197 -37.68 10.52 0.54
N ARG A 198 -38.56 11.28 -0.12
CA ARG A 198 -39.41 10.80 -1.23
C ARG A 198 -39.27 11.69 -2.46
N ILE A 199 -39.21 11.03 -3.61
CA ILE A 199 -39.18 11.66 -4.93
C ILE A 199 -40.29 11.03 -5.77
N ASP A 200 -41.12 11.85 -6.42
CA ASP A 200 -42.11 11.38 -7.38
C ASP A 200 -41.45 11.13 -8.75
N GLY A 201 -41.84 10.06 -9.44
CA GLY A 201 -41.22 9.71 -10.73
C GLY A 201 -41.48 10.72 -11.85
N SER A 202 -42.50 11.58 -11.72
CA SER A 202 -42.83 12.61 -12.71
C SER A 202 -42.19 13.98 -12.41
N VAL A 203 -41.42 14.08 -11.33
CA VAL A 203 -40.89 15.34 -10.80
C VAL A 203 -40.11 16.16 -11.85
N PHE A 204 -39.37 15.48 -12.75
CA PHE A 204 -38.51 16.13 -13.75
C PHE A 204 -39.12 16.20 -15.16
N GLU A 205 -40.40 15.87 -15.34
CA GLU A 205 -41.05 15.90 -16.68
C GLU A 205 -40.93 17.25 -17.38
N THR A 206 -40.90 18.34 -16.61
CA THR A 206 -40.82 19.71 -17.10
C THR A 206 -39.40 20.29 -17.10
N SER A 207 -38.36 19.47 -16.91
CA SER A 207 -36.94 19.88 -16.91
C SER A 207 -36.04 19.02 -17.84
N PRO A 208 -36.40 18.84 -19.12
CA PRO A 208 -35.73 17.88 -20.02
C PRO A 208 -34.29 18.25 -20.42
N LYS A 209 -33.85 19.48 -20.11
CA LYS A 209 -32.51 19.97 -20.44
C LYS A 209 -31.46 19.66 -19.38
N LEU A 210 -31.83 19.08 -18.23
CA LEU A 210 -30.88 18.80 -17.15
C LEU A 210 -29.71 17.96 -17.66
N VAL A 211 -28.50 18.48 -17.41
CA VAL A 211 -27.20 17.88 -17.72
C VAL A 211 -26.51 17.37 -16.46
N TYR A 212 -26.73 18.06 -15.33
CA TYR A 212 -26.14 17.74 -14.03
C TYR A 212 -27.21 17.74 -12.95
N LEU A 213 -27.32 16.62 -12.22
CA LEU A 213 -28.21 16.47 -11.09
C LEU A 213 -27.45 15.88 -9.89
N ASP A 214 -27.40 16.63 -8.80
CA ASP A 214 -26.79 16.18 -7.55
C ASP A 214 -27.84 16.06 -6.43
N LEU A 215 -28.05 14.83 -5.96
CA LEU A 215 -28.93 14.42 -4.88
C LEU A 215 -28.14 13.79 -3.73
N THR A 216 -26.83 14.01 -3.67
CA THR A 216 -25.92 13.40 -2.68
C THR A 216 -26.28 13.79 -1.24
N GLN A 217 -26.05 12.92 -0.27
CA GLN A 217 -26.29 13.20 1.16
C GLN A 217 -27.74 13.64 1.42
N ASN A 218 -28.69 12.81 1.00
CA ASN A 218 -30.11 12.92 1.31
C ASN A 218 -30.58 11.65 2.03
N LYS A 219 -31.89 11.44 2.13
CA LYS A 219 -32.51 10.28 2.81
C LYS A 219 -33.40 9.48 1.86
N ILE A 220 -33.08 9.49 0.56
CA ILE A 220 -33.92 8.90 -0.47
C ILE A 220 -33.98 7.39 -0.23
N THR A 221 -35.18 6.85 -0.01
CA THR A 221 -35.39 5.43 0.33
C THR A 221 -35.76 4.56 -0.87
N GLU A 222 -36.27 5.16 -1.95
CA GLU A 222 -36.71 4.47 -3.16
C GLU A 222 -36.45 5.35 -4.39
N LEU A 223 -36.05 4.73 -5.49
CA LEU A 223 -35.89 5.38 -6.79
C LEU A 223 -37.06 4.94 -7.70
N PRO A 224 -37.99 5.85 -8.06
CA PRO A 224 -39.03 5.53 -9.03
C PRO A 224 -38.42 5.22 -10.40
N ALA A 225 -38.84 4.13 -11.06
CA ALA A 225 -38.25 3.68 -12.33
C ALA A 225 -38.26 4.78 -13.42
N GLN A 226 -39.33 5.58 -13.47
CA GLN A 226 -39.50 6.64 -14.47
C GLN A 226 -38.82 7.98 -14.15
N LEU A 227 -38.16 8.10 -13.00
CA LEU A 227 -37.60 9.36 -12.50
C LEU A 227 -36.71 10.08 -13.52
N LEU A 228 -35.88 9.33 -14.25
CA LEU A 228 -34.89 9.88 -15.19
C LEU A 228 -35.35 9.85 -16.64
N HIS A 229 -36.52 9.28 -16.94
CA HIS A 229 -37.01 9.14 -18.32
C HIS A 229 -37.04 10.46 -19.11
N PRO A 230 -37.42 11.62 -18.53
CA PRO A 230 -37.42 12.88 -19.28
C PRO A 230 -36.02 13.44 -19.59
N LEU A 231 -34.98 13.00 -18.85
CA LEU A 231 -33.67 13.66 -18.77
C LEU A 231 -32.67 13.15 -19.82
N HIS A 232 -33.03 13.24 -21.10
CA HIS A 232 -32.23 12.71 -22.22
C HIS A 232 -30.85 13.37 -22.38
N GLN A 233 -30.66 14.58 -21.80
CA GLN A 233 -29.40 15.33 -21.84
C GLN A 233 -28.49 15.10 -20.63
N LEU A 234 -28.91 14.28 -19.68
CA LEU A 234 -28.21 14.06 -18.43
C LEU A 234 -26.84 13.41 -18.68
N LYS A 235 -25.80 14.03 -18.15
CA LYS A 235 -24.41 13.55 -18.22
C LYS A 235 -23.88 13.09 -16.87
N ILE A 236 -24.25 13.80 -15.81
CA ILE A 236 -23.74 13.55 -14.46
C ILE A 236 -24.92 13.41 -13.51
N LEU A 237 -24.97 12.26 -12.83
CA LEU A 237 -25.94 11.96 -11.79
C LEU A 237 -25.22 11.53 -10.51
N LEU A 238 -25.38 12.32 -9.46
CA LEU A 238 -24.81 12.04 -8.15
C LEU A 238 -25.95 11.74 -7.16
N LEU A 239 -25.88 10.57 -6.54
CA LEU A 239 -26.91 10.03 -5.64
C LEU A 239 -26.25 9.35 -4.43
N ALA A 240 -24.96 9.62 -4.18
CA ALA A 240 -24.21 9.06 -3.07
C ALA A 240 -24.81 9.42 -1.71
N SER A 241 -24.54 8.61 -0.67
CA SER A 241 -25.02 8.89 0.69
C SER A 241 -26.55 9.05 0.76
N ASN A 242 -27.26 8.02 0.29
CA ASN A 242 -28.72 7.88 0.39
C ASN A 242 -29.09 6.49 0.92
N ASP A 243 -30.37 6.25 1.21
CA ASP A 243 -30.85 5.04 1.90
C ASP A 243 -31.59 4.03 0.98
N PHE A 244 -31.54 4.21 -0.34
CA PHE A 244 -32.21 3.31 -1.28
C PHE A 244 -31.51 1.96 -1.39
N GLN A 245 -32.29 0.88 -1.43
CA GLN A 245 -31.78 -0.50 -1.44
C GLN A 245 -31.71 -1.12 -2.84
N LYS A 246 -32.44 -0.56 -3.82
CA LYS A 246 -32.51 -1.10 -5.18
C LYS A 246 -32.45 -0.01 -6.23
N ILE A 247 -31.71 -0.24 -7.31
CA ILE A 247 -31.85 0.49 -8.57
C ILE A 247 -32.80 -0.30 -9.48
N PRO A 248 -33.90 0.29 -9.96
CA PRO A 248 -34.85 -0.40 -10.84
C PRO A 248 -34.25 -0.86 -12.17
N ASP A 249 -34.91 -1.86 -12.77
CA ASP A 249 -34.67 -2.27 -14.15
C ASP A 249 -34.87 -1.07 -15.11
N GLY A 250 -34.01 -0.96 -16.12
CA GLY A 250 -34.08 0.06 -17.17
C GLY A 250 -33.87 1.51 -16.71
N PHE A 251 -33.44 1.76 -15.47
CA PHE A 251 -33.41 3.10 -14.87
C PHE A 251 -32.62 4.15 -15.68
N PHE A 252 -31.58 3.77 -16.42
CA PHE A 252 -30.81 4.68 -17.29
C PHE A 252 -31.09 4.55 -18.78
N ARG A 253 -32.10 3.77 -19.18
CA ARG A 253 -32.37 3.41 -20.58
C ARG A 253 -32.57 4.64 -21.48
N MET A 254 -33.16 5.71 -20.93
CA MET A 254 -33.48 6.96 -21.64
C MET A 254 -32.36 8.01 -21.54
N ASN A 255 -31.22 7.70 -20.91
CA ASN A 255 -30.16 8.65 -20.61
C ASN A 255 -28.83 8.26 -21.29
N PRO A 256 -28.76 8.19 -22.63
CA PRO A 256 -27.59 7.66 -23.36
C PRO A 256 -26.33 8.52 -23.24
N LEU A 257 -26.46 9.77 -22.79
CA LEU A 257 -25.36 10.73 -22.65
C LEU A 257 -24.69 10.70 -21.28
N LEU A 258 -25.10 9.81 -20.37
CA LEU A 258 -24.48 9.66 -19.05
C LEU A 258 -22.99 9.32 -19.20
N THR A 259 -22.16 10.13 -18.54
CA THR A 259 -20.70 9.98 -18.48
C THR A 259 -20.21 9.61 -17.09
N GLU A 260 -20.91 10.08 -16.04
CA GLU A 260 -20.57 9.78 -14.65
C GLU A 260 -21.83 9.54 -13.82
N VAL A 261 -21.79 8.44 -13.07
CA VAL A 261 -22.88 8.02 -12.19
C VAL A 261 -22.29 7.55 -10.86
N VAL A 262 -22.78 8.11 -9.76
CA VAL A 262 -22.27 7.84 -8.40
C VAL A 262 -23.41 7.47 -7.45
N PHE A 263 -23.36 6.27 -6.90
CA PHE A 263 -24.29 5.73 -5.88
C PHE A 263 -23.56 5.20 -4.63
N SER A 264 -22.36 5.72 -4.35
CA SER A 264 -21.54 5.28 -3.22
C SER A 264 -22.11 5.65 -1.85
N ASP A 265 -21.62 5.01 -0.79
CA ASP A 265 -21.92 5.34 0.60
C ASP A 265 -23.41 5.19 0.98
N GLY A 266 -24.08 4.15 0.46
CA GLY A 266 -25.50 3.92 0.64
C GLY A 266 -25.83 2.58 1.31
N ARG A 267 -27.05 2.08 1.04
CA ARG A 267 -27.53 0.76 1.48
C ARG A 267 -27.97 -0.11 0.32
N LEU A 268 -27.38 0.10 -0.85
CA LEU A 268 -27.74 -0.61 -2.07
C LEU A 268 -27.44 -2.11 -1.92
N THR A 269 -28.46 -2.95 -2.10
CA THR A 269 -28.36 -4.41 -2.04
C THR A 269 -28.63 -5.08 -3.38
N GLU A 270 -29.28 -4.39 -4.31
CA GLU A 270 -29.68 -4.94 -5.61
C GLU A 270 -29.60 -3.90 -6.73
N ILE A 271 -29.15 -4.34 -7.91
CA ILE A 271 -29.19 -3.56 -9.16
C ILE A 271 -30.01 -4.34 -10.18
N GLY A 272 -30.93 -3.66 -10.86
CA GLY A 272 -31.70 -4.23 -11.97
C GLY A 272 -30.82 -4.76 -13.10
N SER A 273 -31.34 -5.76 -13.81
CA SER A 273 -30.56 -6.54 -14.80
C SER A 273 -30.21 -5.77 -16.07
N ASP A 274 -31.08 -4.88 -16.51
CA ASP A 274 -30.94 -4.06 -17.73
C ASP A 274 -30.73 -2.57 -17.41
N THR A 275 -30.41 -2.25 -16.14
CA THR A 275 -30.25 -0.88 -15.63
C THR A 275 -29.35 -0.03 -16.54
N PHE A 276 -28.29 -0.61 -17.12
CA PHE A 276 -27.30 0.11 -17.95
C PHE A 276 -27.33 -0.24 -19.45
N SER A 277 -28.42 -0.81 -19.95
CA SER A 277 -28.57 -1.32 -21.33
C SER A 277 -28.29 -0.30 -22.46
N ASN A 278 -28.21 0.99 -22.16
CA ASN A 278 -27.94 2.06 -23.13
C ASN A 278 -26.83 3.05 -22.69
N CYS A 279 -26.04 2.71 -21.66
CA CYS A 279 -25.04 3.60 -21.07
C CYS A 279 -23.66 3.51 -21.76
N THR A 280 -23.63 3.64 -23.09
CA THR A 280 -22.39 3.49 -23.87
C THR A 280 -21.38 4.61 -23.66
N GLY A 281 -21.83 5.78 -23.20
CA GLY A 281 -21.00 6.95 -22.89
C GLY A 281 -20.37 6.96 -21.49
N LEU A 282 -20.69 5.98 -20.64
CA LEU A 282 -20.27 6.00 -19.24
C LEU A 282 -18.75 5.78 -19.13
N ASP A 283 -18.06 6.74 -18.51
CA ASP A 283 -16.59 6.74 -18.31
C ASP A 283 -16.23 6.32 -16.88
N LYS A 284 -16.98 6.84 -15.89
CA LYS A 284 -16.76 6.58 -14.47
C LYS A 284 -18.02 6.05 -13.82
N PHE A 285 -17.88 4.93 -13.14
CA PHE A 285 -18.99 4.32 -12.41
C PHE A 285 -18.56 3.91 -11.00
N LYS A 286 -19.25 4.45 -10.00
CA LYS A 286 -18.86 4.34 -8.59
C LYS A 286 -20.05 3.97 -7.72
N PHE A 287 -19.95 2.86 -7.02
CA PHE A 287 -20.96 2.43 -6.05
C PHE A 287 -20.31 1.71 -4.86
N ALA A 288 -19.13 2.19 -4.48
CA ALA A 288 -18.42 1.71 -3.30
C ALA A 288 -19.21 1.99 -2.01
N ASN A 289 -18.92 1.24 -0.95
CA ASN A 289 -19.53 1.40 0.36
C ASN A 289 -21.05 1.21 0.31
N ASN A 290 -21.46 0.01 -0.09
CA ASN A 290 -22.84 -0.46 -0.16
C ASN A 290 -22.92 -1.90 0.39
N SER A 291 -24.03 -2.60 0.20
CA SER A 291 -24.25 -3.97 0.71
C SER A 291 -24.51 -4.97 -0.42
N LEU A 292 -23.89 -4.77 -1.58
CA LEU A 292 -24.06 -5.65 -2.74
C LEU A 292 -23.31 -6.96 -2.53
N LYS A 293 -24.01 -8.08 -2.78
CA LYS A 293 -23.45 -9.44 -2.69
C LYS A 293 -23.15 -10.04 -4.05
N SER A 294 -23.86 -9.58 -5.08
CA SER A 294 -23.75 -10.07 -6.46
C SER A 294 -24.17 -8.97 -7.42
N LEU A 295 -23.73 -9.08 -8.68
CA LEU A 295 -24.21 -8.27 -9.79
C LEU A 295 -24.97 -9.16 -10.78
N PRO A 296 -25.97 -8.63 -11.52
CA PRO A 296 -26.57 -9.33 -12.63
C PRO A 296 -25.53 -9.72 -13.70
N GLU A 297 -25.74 -10.85 -14.37
CA GLU A 297 -24.91 -11.27 -15.50
C GLU A 297 -24.97 -10.23 -16.63
N GLY A 298 -23.83 -9.91 -17.23
CA GLY A 298 -23.75 -8.97 -18.35
C GLY A 298 -24.09 -7.52 -18.00
N ILE A 299 -24.12 -7.14 -16.71
CA ILE A 299 -24.48 -5.77 -16.28
C ILE A 299 -23.60 -4.68 -16.94
N PHE A 300 -22.37 -5.04 -17.33
CA PHE A 300 -21.39 -4.14 -17.97
C PHE A 300 -21.33 -4.23 -19.50
N LEU A 301 -22.15 -5.08 -20.14
CA LEU A 301 -22.04 -5.45 -21.57
C LEU A 301 -21.95 -4.26 -22.52
N TYR A 302 -22.68 -3.17 -22.22
CA TYR A 302 -22.77 -1.99 -23.08
C TYR A 302 -21.83 -0.83 -22.67
N MET A 303 -21.08 -0.96 -21.57
CA MET A 303 -20.25 0.11 -21.01
C MET A 303 -18.84 0.16 -21.63
N GLN A 304 -18.76 0.21 -22.96
CA GLN A 304 -17.50 0.05 -23.70
C GLN A 304 -16.48 1.18 -23.48
N ASN A 305 -16.94 2.35 -23.02
CA ASN A 305 -16.08 3.50 -22.71
C ASN A 305 -15.66 3.58 -21.24
N LEU A 306 -16.09 2.65 -20.39
CA LEU A 306 -15.81 2.73 -18.96
C LEU A 306 -14.31 2.57 -18.70
N THR A 307 -13.70 3.55 -18.06
CA THR A 307 -12.28 3.54 -17.69
C THR A 307 -12.05 3.36 -16.19
N TYR A 308 -13.05 3.69 -15.37
CA TYR A 308 -12.98 3.64 -13.92
C TYR A 308 -14.21 2.94 -13.33
N LEU A 309 -13.98 1.87 -12.59
CA LEU A 309 -15.02 1.12 -11.86
C LEU A 309 -14.61 0.93 -10.40
N ASP A 310 -15.45 1.40 -9.48
CA ASP A 310 -15.25 1.24 -8.03
C ASP A 310 -16.40 0.48 -7.37
N LEU A 311 -16.06 -0.74 -6.92
CA LEU A 311 -16.90 -1.74 -6.27
C LEU A 311 -16.49 -1.98 -4.81
N SER A 312 -15.62 -1.13 -4.27
CA SER A 312 -15.01 -1.33 -2.95
C SER A 312 -16.04 -1.29 -1.81
N PHE A 313 -15.73 -1.86 -0.65
CA PHE A 313 -16.59 -1.83 0.54
C PHE A 313 -17.99 -2.35 0.24
N ASN A 314 -18.06 -3.52 -0.40
CA ASN A 314 -19.29 -4.28 -0.63
C ASN A 314 -19.15 -5.67 -0.01
N GLU A 315 -20.05 -6.59 -0.34
CA GLU A 315 -20.06 -7.96 0.19
C GLU A 315 -19.83 -9.02 -0.90
N PHE A 316 -19.15 -8.67 -1.99
CA PHE A 316 -18.90 -9.60 -3.10
C PHE A 316 -18.00 -10.75 -2.65
N SER A 317 -18.49 -11.98 -2.76
CA SER A 317 -17.70 -13.20 -2.53
C SER A 317 -17.13 -13.81 -3.82
N ASP A 318 -17.79 -13.55 -4.96
CA ASP A 318 -17.39 -13.95 -6.30
C ASP A 318 -18.15 -13.11 -7.34
N PHE A 319 -17.79 -13.23 -8.61
CA PHE A 319 -18.52 -12.64 -9.74
C PHE A 319 -18.99 -13.72 -10.72
N PRO A 320 -20.25 -13.68 -11.20
CA PRO A 320 -20.71 -14.54 -12.28
C PRO A 320 -19.81 -14.47 -13.53
N ALA A 321 -19.75 -15.55 -14.31
CA ALA A 321 -19.11 -15.54 -15.62
C ALA A 321 -19.72 -14.44 -16.49
N GLY A 322 -18.90 -13.77 -17.32
CA GLY A 322 -19.36 -12.68 -18.17
C GLY A 322 -19.74 -11.38 -17.44
N THR A 323 -19.61 -11.28 -16.11
CA THR A 323 -19.91 -10.04 -15.37
C THR A 323 -19.20 -8.83 -15.99
N PHE A 324 -17.89 -8.95 -16.24
CA PHE A 324 -17.05 -7.88 -16.78
C PHE A 324 -17.03 -7.79 -18.32
N GLU A 325 -17.91 -8.52 -19.00
CA GLU A 325 -18.03 -8.43 -20.46
C GLU A 325 -18.37 -6.99 -20.88
N GLY A 326 -17.77 -6.52 -21.99
CA GLY A 326 -17.95 -5.16 -22.50
C GLY A 326 -16.92 -4.13 -21.98
N LEU A 327 -16.21 -4.40 -20.88
CA LEU A 327 -15.25 -3.48 -20.24
C LEU A 327 -13.89 -3.36 -20.97
N SER A 328 -13.90 -3.25 -22.29
CA SER A 328 -12.70 -3.25 -23.13
C SER A 328 -11.73 -2.08 -22.91
N ARG A 329 -12.16 -0.98 -22.28
CA ARG A 329 -11.36 0.23 -22.00
C ARG A 329 -11.06 0.45 -20.52
N ILE A 330 -11.43 -0.49 -19.66
CA ILE A 330 -11.25 -0.33 -18.22
C ILE A 330 -9.77 -0.16 -17.88
N THR A 331 -9.45 0.87 -17.10
CA THR A 331 -8.08 1.19 -16.69
C THR A 331 -7.90 0.96 -15.19
N TYR A 332 -8.91 1.29 -14.39
CA TYR A 332 -8.91 1.17 -12.94
C TYR A 332 -10.09 0.30 -12.48
N LEU A 333 -9.78 -0.74 -11.70
CA LEU A 333 -10.78 -1.58 -11.04
C LEU A 333 -10.47 -1.67 -9.54
N TYR A 334 -11.40 -1.14 -8.73
CA TYR A 334 -11.31 -1.16 -7.28
C TYR A 334 -12.29 -2.18 -6.71
N LEU A 335 -11.77 -3.14 -5.96
CA LEU A 335 -12.49 -4.23 -5.29
C LEU A 335 -12.07 -4.33 -3.82
N ILE A 336 -11.63 -3.21 -3.25
CA ILE A 336 -11.07 -3.13 -1.90
C ILE A 336 -12.15 -3.48 -0.88
N ASP A 337 -11.82 -4.19 0.20
CA ASP A 337 -12.75 -4.45 1.32
C ASP A 337 -14.03 -5.15 0.85
N ASN A 338 -13.84 -6.33 0.25
CA ASN A 338 -14.91 -7.25 -0.15
C ASN A 338 -14.67 -8.62 0.50
N LYS A 339 -15.44 -9.64 0.09
CA LYS A 339 -15.38 -11.00 0.65
C LYS A 339 -14.82 -12.01 -0.37
N LEU A 340 -14.06 -11.55 -1.36
CA LEU A 340 -13.58 -12.41 -2.46
C LEU A 340 -12.65 -13.49 -1.93
N THR A 341 -12.93 -14.75 -2.25
CA THR A 341 -12.07 -15.88 -1.90
C THR A 341 -11.15 -16.32 -3.04
N THR A 342 -11.52 -15.97 -4.27
CA THR A 342 -10.78 -16.29 -5.50
C THR A 342 -10.89 -15.15 -6.51
N TRP A 343 -9.96 -15.13 -7.48
CA TRP A 343 -10.05 -14.32 -8.70
C TRP A 343 -9.90 -15.25 -9.90
N LEU A 344 -10.90 -15.31 -10.78
CA LEU A 344 -10.92 -16.29 -11.87
C LEU A 344 -10.32 -15.73 -13.18
N PRO A 345 -9.59 -16.55 -13.96
CA PRO A 345 -9.00 -16.13 -15.23
C PRO A 345 -10.02 -15.60 -16.24
N ASP A 346 -11.22 -16.18 -16.28
CA ASP A 346 -12.30 -15.80 -17.21
C ASP A 346 -12.72 -14.34 -17.09
N HIS A 347 -12.53 -13.71 -15.91
CA HIS A 347 -12.76 -12.28 -15.75
C HIS A 347 -11.79 -11.43 -16.57
N ASN A 348 -10.56 -11.93 -16.76
CA ASN A 348 -9.47 -11.17 -17.38
C ASN A 348 -9.64 -11.01 -18.90
N ASP A 349 -10.34 -11.93 -19.56
CA ASP A 349 -10.52 -11.95 -21.01
C ASP A 349 -11.27 -10.70 -21.53
N HIS A 350 -12.03 -10.03 -20.65
CA HIS A 350 -12.83 -8.87 -20.99
C HIS A 350 -12.23 -7.52 -20.53
N ILE A 351 -11.22 -7.55 -19.65
CA ILE A 351 -10.61 -6.37 -19.03
C ILE A 351 -9.12 -6.21 -19.41
N VAL A 352 -8.78 -6.58 -20.64
CA VAL A 352 -7.39 -6.65 -21.15
C VAL A 352 -6.63 -5.31 -21.12
N SER A 353 -7.34 -4.18 -21.05
CA SER A 353 -6.76 -2.82 -20.97
C SER A 353 -6.41 -2.38 -19.54
N LEU A 354 -6.76 -3.19 -18.53
CA LEU A 354 -6.61 -2.86 -17.12
C LEU A 354 -5.16 -2.57 -16.76
N LYS A 355 -4.93 -1.46 -16.04
CA LYS A 355 -3.62 -1.03 -15.55
C LYS A 355 -3.50 -1.09 -14.04
N TYR A 356 -4.60 -0.89 -13.32
CA TYR A 356 -4.63 -0.82 -11.86
C TYR A 356 -5.72 -1.73 -11.31
N LEU A 357 -5.32 -2.76 -10.57
CA LEU A 357 -6.23 -3.71 -9.92
C LEU A 357 -5.99 -3.70 -8.41
N PHE A 358 -7.03 -3.33 -7.66
CA PHE A 358 -6.99 -3.28 -6.20
C PHE A 358 -7.90 -4.35 -5.60
N LEU A 359 -7.32 -5.40 -5.05
CA LEU A 359 -7.97 -6.55 -4.39
C LEU A 359 -7.60 -6.64 -2.91
N ASN A 360 -7.01 -5.59 -2.34
CA ASN A 360 -6.61 -5.57 -0.93
C ASN A 360 -7.82 -5.61 0.02
N ASN A 361 -7.62 -6.11 1.24
CA ASN A 361 -8.69 -6.35 2.22
C ASN A 361 -9.78 -7.32 1.68
N ASN A 362 -9.38 -8.46 1.15
CA ASN A 362 -10.29 -9.53 0.74
C ASN A 362 -9.97 -10.83 1.49
N SER A 363 -10.55 -11.95 1.06
CA SER A 363 -10.34 -13.27 1.64
C SER A 363 -9.58 -14.25 0.72
N LEU A 364 -8.75 -13.74 -0.19
CA LEU A 364 -8.00 -14.58 -1.14
C LEU A 364 -7.00 -15.48 -0.41
N THR A 365 -6.96 -16.77 -0.73
CA THR A 365 -6.10 -17.75 -0.04
C THR A 365 -4.87 -18.19 -0.83
N GLY A 366 -4.85 -17.95 -2.14
CA GLY A 366 -3.74 -18.35 -2.99
C GLY A 366 -3.79 -17.72 -4.38
N VAL A 367 -2.67 -17.79 -5.09
CA VAL A 367 -2.55 -17.32 -6.48
C VAL A 367 -2.00 -18.45 -7.35
N LYS A 368 -2.80 -18.91 -8.30
CA LYS A 368 -2.46 -19.96 -9.28
C LYS A 368 -1.81 -19.38 -10.55
N VAL A 369 -1.14 -20.23 -11.35
CA VAL A 369 -0.41 -19.83 -12.59
C VAL A 369 -1.20 -18.90 -13.52
N ASN A 370 -2.49 -19.15 -13.70
CA ASN A 370 -3.32 -18.42 -14.68
C ASN A 370 -4.25 -17.37 -14.05
N THR A 371 -4.18 -17.16 -12.74
CA THR A 371 -5.10 -16.25 -12.00
C THR A 371 -5.21 -14.88 -12.67
N PHE A 372 -4.10 -14.32 -13.12
CA PHE A 372 -4.02 -13.00 -13.77
C PHE A 372 -3.61 -13.09 -15.25
N SER A 373 -3.79 -14.24 -15.89
CA SER A 373 -3.51 -14.37 -17.32
C SER A 373 -4.41 -13.44 -18.14
N GLY A 374 -3.87 -12.77 -19.15
CA GLY A 374 -4.62 -11.82 -19.99
C GLY A 374 -4.38 -10.35 -19.62
N LEU A 375 -4.02 -10.05 -18.35
CA LEU A 375 -3.79 -8.70 -17.85
C LEU A 375 -2.38 -8.16 -18.18
N LYS A 376 -1.97 -8.24 -19.45
CA LYS A 376 -0.60 -7.88 -19.89
C LYS A 376 -0.27 -6.40 -19.66
N ASN A 377 -1.27 -5.53 -19.61
CA ASN A 377 -1.12 -4.09 -19.42
C ASN A 377 -1.11 -3.66 -17.95
N LEU A 378 -1.23 -4.60 -17.01
CA LEU A 378 -1.30 -4.31 -15.58
C LEU A 378 0.03 -3.71 -15.10
N LEU A 379 -0.05 -2.55 -14.45
CA LEU A 379 1.08 -1.83 -13.86
C LEU A 379 1.11 -2.01 -12.34
N ILE A 380 -0.06 -1.99 -11.69
CA ILE A 380 -0.20 -2.13 -10.24
C ILE A 380 -1.20 -3.26 -9.92
N LEU A 381 -0.74 -4.19 -9.09
CA LEU A 381 -1.54 -5.24 -8.49
C LEU A 381 -1.45 -5.16 -6.96
N GLU A 382 -2.57 -4.79 -6.34
CA GLU A 382 -2.72 -4.72 -4.88
C GLU A 382 -3.45 -5.96 -4.36
N LEU A 383 -2.74 -6.79 -3.59
CA LEU A 383 -3.24 -8.02 -2.97
C LEU A 383 -3.00 -8.01 -1.45
N SER A 384 -2.66 -6.85 -0.87
CA SER A 384 -2.34 -6.76 0.55
C SER A 384 -3.53 -7.07 1.45
N ASN A 385 -3.26 -7.47 2.69
CA ASN A 385 -4.28 -7.80 3.69
C ASN A 385 -5.32 -8.81 3.18
N ASN A 386 -4.81 -9.96 2.73
CA ASN A 386 -5.60 -11.14 2.35
C ASN A 386 -5.10 -12.35 3.18
N PHE A 387 -5.55 -13.56 2.85
CA PHE A 387 -5.09 -14.80 3.48
C PHE A 387 -4.17 -15.62 2.56
N ILE A 388 -3.45 -14.98 1.65
CA ILE A 388 -2.65 -15.67 0.63
C ILE A 388 -1.52 -16.43 1.33
N ALA A 389 -1.59 -17.76 1.32
CA ALA A 389 -0.57 -18.63 1.88
C ALA A 389 0.30 -19.27 0.78
N THR A 390 -0.31 -19.53 -0.39
CA THR A 390 0.35 -20.22 -1.51
C THR A 390 0.34 -19.38 -2.77
N VAL A 391 1.52 -19.16 -3.35
CA VAL A 391 1.70 -18.58 -4.68
C VAL A 391 2.37 -19.62 -5.55
N GLU A 392 1.71 -20.06 -6.62
CA GLU A 392 2.28 -21.03 -7.55
C GLU A 392 3.43 -20.42 -8.36
N MET A 393 4.42 -21.25 -8.71
CA MET A 393 5.49 -20.82 -9.60
C MET A 393 4.90 -20.29 -10.91
N LYS A 394 5.42 -19.18 -11.42
CA LYS A 394 4.94 -18.48 -12.62
C LYS A 394 3.55 -17.84 -12.52
N ALA A 395 2.92 -17.78 -11.34
CA ALA A 395 1.65 -17.08 -11.09
C ALA A 395 1.55 -15.67 -11.71
N PHE A 396 2.66 -14.94 -11.74
CA PHE A 396 2.70 -13.57 -12.26
C PHE A 396 3.40 -13.45 -13.61
N SER A 397 3.98 -14.53 -14.16
CA SER A 397 4.86 -14.50 -15.35
C SER A 397 4.27 -13.86 -16.62
N ARG A 398 2.93 -13.74 -16.71
CA ARG A 398 2.22 -13.12 -17.84
C ARG A 398 2.04 -11.61 -17.71
N LEU A 399 2.33 -11.03 -16.54
CA LEU A 399 2.18 -9.60 -16.22
C LEU A 399 3.42 -8.81 -16.65
N THR A 400 3.63 -8.74 -17.97
CA THR A 400 4.88 -8.24 -18.57
C THR A 400 5.14 -6.74 -18.40
N ASN A 401 4.18 -5.97 -17.90
CA ASN A 401 4.32 -4.54 -17.64
C ASN A 401 4.20 -4.19 -16.13
N LEU A 402 4.16 -5.19 -15.24
CA LEU A 402 3.90 -4.93 -13.83
C LEU A 402 5.05 -4.16 -13.17
N GLU A 403 4.73 -3.01 -12.59
CA GLU A 403 5.69 -2.15 -11.89
C GLU A 403 5.61 -2.33 -10.37
N LEU A 404 4.42 -2.62 -9.84
CA LEU A 404 4.18 -2.79 -8.41
C LEU A 404 3.30 -4.01 -8.12
N LEU A 405 3.82 -4.91 -7.29
CA LEU A 405 3.10 -6.02 -6.69
C LEU A 405 3.10 -5.87 -5.17
N ASN A 406 1.94 -5.63 -4.57
CA ASN A 406 1.82 -5.60 -3.10
C ASN A 406 1.14 -6.88 -2.60
N LEU A 407 1.91 -7.69 -1.86
CA LEU A 407 1.49 -8.92 -1.20
C LEU A 407 1.65 -8.81 0.32
N SER A 408 1.79 -7.60 0.88
CA SER A 408 1.98 -7.40 2.31
C SER A 408 0.76 -7.85 3.14
N PHE A 409 0.95 -8.13 4.42
CA PHE A 409 -0.13 -8.57 5.31
C PHE A 409 -0.87 -9.82 4.81
N ASN A 410 -0.12 -10.82 4.33
CA ASN A 410 -0.63 -12.12 3.90
C ASN A 410 -0.04 -13.23 4.78
N LYS A 411 -0.11 -14.50 4.33
CA LYS A 411 0.37 -15.69 5.04
C LYS A 411 1.48 -16.42 4.27
N ILE A 412 2.18 -15.72 3.38
CA ILE A 412 3.21 -16.31 2.50
C ILE A 412 4.40 -16.77 3.33
N THR A 413 4.91 -17.97 3.06
CA THR A 413 6.05 -18.56 3.79
C THR A 413 7.36 -18.54 3.00
N THR A 414 7.31 -18.43 1.67
CA THR A 414 8.49 -18.33 0.80
C THR A 414 8.29 -17.28 -0.29
N PRO A 415 9.32 -16.49 -0.65
CA PRO A 415 9.19 -15.44 -1.65
C PRO A 415 9.39 -15.94 -3.10
N ASP A 416 9.88 -17.17 -3.31
CA ASP A 416 10.44 -17.64 -4.58
C ASP A 416 9.50 -17.44 -5.78
N ALA A 417 8.22 -17.77 -5.64
CA ALA A 417 7.24 -17.66 -6.72
C ALA A 417 6.95 -16.20 -7.10
N ALA A 418 6.96 -15.28 -6.12
CA ALA A 418 6.79 -13.85 -6.38
C ALA A 418 8.05 -13.25 -7.04
N LEU A 419 9.24 -13.70 -6.63
CA LEU A 419 10.52 -13.22 -7.16
C LEU A 419 10.85 -13.76 -8.56
N GLN A 420 10.29 -14.92 -8.94
CA GLN A 420 10.57 -15.54 -10.23
C GLN A 420 10.27 -14.61 -11.42
N MET A 421 9.20 -13.80 -11.35
CA MET A 421 8.84 -12.91 -12.47
C MET A 421 9.93 -11.88 -12.79
N ALA A 422 10.71 -11.45 -11.80
CA ALA A 422 11.83 -10.53 -12.02
C ALA A 422 13.00 -11.20 -12.78
N SER A 423 13.07 -12.54 -12.78
CA SER A 423 14.11 -13.31 -13.47
C SER A 423 13.83 -13.52 -14.97
N ASP A 424 12.62 -13.25 -15.44
CA ASP A 424 12.21 -13.51 -16.84
C ASP A 424 12.56 -12.34 -17.79
N GLY A 425 13.19 -11.27 -17.29
CA GLY A 425 13.90 -10.26 -18.11
C GLY A 425 13.03 -9.28 -18.90
N ALA A 426 11.73 -9.20 -18.62
CA ALA A 426 10.79 -8.37 -19.38
C ALA A 426 10.66 -6.92 -18.86
N LEU A 427 11.10 -6.63 -17.63
CA LEU A 427 10.77 -5.38 -16.93
C LEU A 427 11.99 -4.48 -16.76
N ILE A 428 11.79 -3.16 -16.83
CA ILE A 428 12.84 -2.16 -16.54
C ILE A 428 13.04 -2.00 -15.03
N SER A 429 11.93 -1.87 -14.30
CA SER A 429 11.94 -1.77 -12.83
C SER A 429 10.69 -2.37 -12.22
N MET A 430 10.81 -3.01 -11.07
CA MET A 430 9.69 -3.62 -10.37
C MET A 430 9.83 -3.45 -8.86
N LYS A 431 8.72 -3.22 -8.16
CA LYS A 431 8.63 -3.18 -6.71
C LYS A 431 7.74 -4.32 -6.21
N ILE A 432 8.25 -5.12 -5.29
CA ILE A 432 7.52 -6.20 -4.62
C ILE A 432 7.48 -5.91 -3.13
N ASN A 433 6.28 -5.82 -2.56
CA ASN A 433 6.09 -5.69 -1.12
C ASN A 433 5.58 -7.02 -0.53
N LEU A 434 6.39 -7.66 0.29
CA LEU A 434 6.13 -8.92 0.99
C LEU A 434 6.15 -8.74 2.51
N SER A 435 6.09 -7.50 3.00
CA SER A 435 6.15 -7.20 4.43
C SER A 435 4.96 -7.78 5.20
N PHE A 436 5.14 -8.06 6.49
CA PHE A 436 4.07 -8.63 7.33
C PHE A 436 3.49 -9.95 6.78
N ASN A 437 4.36 -10.84 6.30
CA ASN A 437 4.01 -12.22 5.93
C ASN A 437 4.59 -13.20 6.96
N ASN A 438 4.62 -14.49 6.63
CA ASN A 438 5.19 -15.55 7.45
C ASN A 438 6.47 -16.12 6.84
N ILE A 439 7.27 -15.29 6.15
CA ILE A 439 8.46 -15.73 5.44
C ILE A 439 9.55 -16.10 6.44
N THR A 440 9.97 -17.38 6.42
CA THR A 440 11.02 -17.91 7.31
C THR A 440 12.36 -18.07 6.61
N THR A 441 12.39 -18.19 5.28
CA THR A 441 13.62 -18.41 4.53
C THR A 441 13.58 -17.61 3.24
N ILE A 442 14.72 -17.00 2.91
CA ILE A 442 14.91 -16.24 1.68
C ILE A 442 16.02 -16.94 0.90
N THR A 443 15.61 -17.83 0.02
CA THR A 443 16.46 -18.33 -1.05
C THR A 443 16.32 -17.37 -2.22
N MET A 444 17.41 -16.79 -2.69
CA MET A 444 17.35 -16.05 -3.96
C MET A 444 17.30 -17.06 -5.10
N PRO A 445 16.21 -17.17 -5.86
CA PRO A 445 16.17 -18.03 -7.03
C PRO A 445 17.11 -17.44 -8.08
N ASN A 446 18.06 -18.23 -8.59
CA ASN A 446 18.91 -17.85 -9.72
C ASN A 446 19.70 -16.54 -9.53
N TYR A 447 20.49 -16.45 -8.46
CA TYR A 447 21.47 -15.39 -8.24
C TYR A 447 22.23 -15.01 -9.53
N ASP A 448 22.73 -16.01 -10.26
CA ASP A 448 23.46 -15.82 -11.52
C ASP A 448 22.60 -15.17 -12.62
N ARG A 449 21.30 -15.47 -12.70
CA ARG A 449 20.41 -14.90 -13.74
C ARG A 449 20.01 -13.46 -13.40
N LEU A 450 19.79 -13.17 -12.11
CA LEU A 450 19.40 -11.84 -11.65
C LEU A 450 20.58 -10.85 -11.66
N GLN A 451 21.83 -11.30 -11.49
CA GLN A 451 23.01 -10.45 -11.66
C GLN A 451 23.16 -9.89 -13.09
N HIS A 452 22.73 -10.67 -14.09
CA HIS A 452 22.79 -10.27 -15.50
C HIS A 452 21.49 -9.64 -16.02
N SER A 453 20.48 -9.48 -15.15
CA SER A 453 19.22 -8.84 -15.52
C SER A 453 19.38 -7.33 -15.58
N SER A 454 18.81 -6.70 -16.62
CA SER A 454 18.68 -5.24 -16.70
C SER A 454 17.55 -4.70 -15.82
N THR A 455 16.76 -5.57 -15.18
CA THR A 455 15.65 -5.20 -14.30
C THR A 455 16.15 -4.71 -12.94
N SER A 456 15.74 -3.51 -12.54
CA SER A 456 15.89 -3.04 -11.16
C SER A 456 14.70 -3.50 -10.29
N LEU A 457 14.94 -4.46 -9.42
CA LEU A 457 13.96 -5.02 -8.48
C LEU A 457 14.14 -4.40 -7.09
N LYS A 458 13.07 -3.87 -6.51
CA LYS A 458 13.03 -3.46 -5.09
C LYS A 458 12.10 -4.39 -4.33
N ILE A 459 12.59 -4.99 -3.26
CA ILE A 459 11.81 -5.91 -2.43
C ILE A 459 11.73 -5.35 -1.02
N ALA A 460 10.52 -5.29 -0.46
CA ALA A 460 10.30 -5.05 0.96
C ALA A 460 9.90 -6.35 1.64
N MET A 461 10.64 -6.80 2.67
CA MET A 461 10.33 -8.02 3.43
C MET A 461 10.30 -7.78 4.95
N ASN A 462 10.19 -6.52 5.39
CA ASN A 462 10.16 -6.20 6.82
C ASN A 462 9.00 -6.91 7.55
N MET A 463 9.17 -7.17 8.84
CA MET A 463 8.16 -7.85 9.68
C MET A 463 7.81 -9.26 9.19
N ASN A 464 8.82 -10.04 8.80
CA ASN A 464 8.72 -11.47 8.54
C ASN A 464 9.57 -12.26 9.56
N PRO A 465 9.16 -13.47 9.97
CA PRO A 465 9.88 -14.29 10.94
C PRO A 465 11.08 -15.02 10.31
N ILE A 466 12.05 -14.27 9.76
CA ILE A 466 13.18 -14.83 9.02
C ILE A 466 14.08 -15.66 9.94
N ASN A 467 14.32 -16.92 9.57
CA ASN A 467 15.30 -17.78 10.19
C ASN A 467 16.67 -17.59 9.52
N CYS A 468 17.57 -16.93 10.23
CA CYS A 468 18.93 -16.66 9.80
C CYS A 468 19.84 -17.86 10.04
N ASP A 469 19.60 -18.92 9.28
CA ASP A 469 20.43 -20.12 9.21
C ASP A 469 21.26 -20.16 7.91
N CYS A 470 21.88 -21.30 7.65
CA CYS A 470 22.76 -21.48 6.49
C CYS A 470 22.03 -21.36 5.14
N LYS A 471 20.70 -21.50 5.10
CA LYS A 471 19.93 -21.40 3.86
C LYS A 471 19.94 -19.99 3.29
N ILE A 472 20.13 -18.97 4.13
CA ILE A 472 20.16 -17.58 3.69
C ILE A 472 21.59 -17.03 3.50
N PHE A 473 22.63 -17.85 3.67
CA PHE A 473 24.01 -17.38 3.67
C PHE A 473 24.41 -16.65 2.37
N GLU A 474 24.07 -17.21 1.20
CA GLU A 474 24.33 -16.54 -0.08
C GLU A 474 23.52 -15.25 -0.24
N THR A 475 22.28 -15.22 0.27
CA THR A 475 21.47 -13.99 0.33
C THR A 475 22.16 -12.92 1.19
N LEU A 476 22.73 -13.28 2.33
CA LEU A 476 23.46 -12.32 3.18
C LEU A 476 24.71 -11.76 2.49
N LYS A 477 25.48 -12.59 1.77
CA LYS A 477 26.64 -12.14 0.98
C LYS A 477 26.23 -11.11 -0.07
N TYR A 478 25.11 -11.32 -0.75
CA TYR A 478 24.57 -10.36 -1.71
C TYR A 478 24.20 -9.01 -1.07
N ILE A 479 23.48 -9.07 0.06
CA ILE A 479 23.04 -7.88 0.80
C ILE A 479 24.26 -7.05 1.22
N GLN A 480 25.35 -7.70 1.63
CA GLN A 480 26.54 -7.02 2.15
C GLN A 480 27.59 -6.67 1.08
N ALA A 481 27.45 -7.15 -0.15
CA ALA A 481 28.36 -6.82 -1.25
C ALA A 481 28.43 -5.30 -1.47
N LYS A 482 29.65 -4.74 -1.49
CA LYS A 482 29.96 -3.33 -1.77
C LYS A 482 30.43 -3.20 -3.22
N GLY A 483 29.77 -2.34 -4.01
CA GLY A 483 30.33 -1.88 -5.31
C GLY A 483 29.69 -2.40 -6.60
N GLU A 484 28.51 -3.03 -6.56
CA GLU A 484 27.78 -3.43 -7.79
C GLU A 484 26.45 -2.68 -7.89
N THR A 485 26.02 -2.33 -9.10
CA THR A 485 24.63 -1.95 -9.39
C THR A 485 23.74 -3.14 -9.07
N LYS A 486 23.26 -3.22 -7.82
CA LYS A 486 22.40 -4.31 -7.38
C LYS A 486 21.12 -4.26 -8.19
N SER A 487 20.89 -5.30 -8.98
CA SER A 487 19.61 -5.55 -9.62
C SER A 487 18.50 -5.79 -8.59
N ILE A 488 18.84 -6.13 -7.34
CA ILE A 488 17.89 -6.33 -6.25
C ILE A 488 18.23 -5.45 -5.05
N GLU A 489 17.33 -4.55 -4.70
CA GLU A 489 17.43 -3.68 -3.53
C GLU A 489 16.43 -4.16 -2.47
N LEU A 490 16.94 -4.63 -1.32
CA LEU A 490 16.10 -4.90 -0.16
C LEU A 490 15.82 -3.60 0.60
N SER A 491 14.62 -3.49 1.18
CA SER A 491 14.23 -2.31 1.93
C SER A 491 14.84 -2.35 3.32
N ASN A 492 15.85 -1.52 3.60
CA ASN A 492 16.50 -1.39 4.91
C ASN A 492 15.54 -1.72 6.08
N LYS A 493 15.96 -2.64 6.97
CA LYS A 493 15.29 -3.13 8.21
C LYS A 493 14.76 -4.57 8.19
N GLU A 494 15.16 -5.43 7.26
CA GLU A 494 14.96 -6.87 7.46
C GLU A 494 15.81 -7.37 8.65
N VAL A 495 15.19 -8.05 9.60
CA VAL A 495 15.83 -8.56 10.82
C VAL A 495 15.62 -10.05 10.97
N CYS A 496 16.55 -10.72 11.63
CA CYS A 496 16.40 -12.12 12.01
C CYS A 496 15.35 -12.27 13.13
N ALA A 497 14.48 -13.26 13.01
CA ALA A 497 13.62 -13.71 14.11
C ALA A 497 14.25 -14.86 14.88
N THR A 498 14.99 -15.73 14.18
CA THR A 498 15.75 -16.85 14.73
C THR A 498 17.11 -16.95 14.03
N PRO A 499 18.11 -17.64 14.62
CA PRO A 499 18.12 -18.19 15.98
C PRO A 499 18.22 -17.10 17.05
N THR A 500 18.11 -17.47 18.33
CA THR A 500 18.06 -16.53 19.47
C THR A 500 19.25 -15.58 19.51
N GLU A 501 20.43 -16.06 19.12
CA GLU A 501 21.68 -15.32 19.10
C GLU A 501 21.69 -14.18 18.08
N LEU A 502 20.88 -14.29 17.02
CA LEU A 502 20.76 -13.29 15.95
C LEU A 502 19.42 -12.53 16.01
N LYS A 503 18.52 -12.89 16.92
CA LYS A 503 17.17 -12.30 16.98
C LYS A 503 17.23 -10.77 17.09
N GLY A 504 16.55 -10.08 16.18
CA GLY A 504 16.51 -8.62 16.07
C GLY A 504 17.71 -8.01 15.33
N MET A 505 18.72 -8.79 14.97
CA MET A 505 19.85 -8.31 14.17
C MET A 505 19.42 -8.09 12.72
N GLU A 506 19.78 -6.93 12.16
CA GLU A 506 19.55 -6.62 10.74
C GLU A 506 20.42 -7.50 9.84
N LEU A 507 19.86 -7.97 8.72
CA LEU A 507 20.56 -8.87 7.79
C LEU A 507 21.88 -8.27 7.25
N SER A 508 21.93 -6.96 7.05
CA SER A 508 23.12 -6.23 6.60
C SER A 508 24.24 -6.19 7.65
N ASN A 509 23.91 -6.38 8.93
CA ASN A 509 24.85 -6.22 10.05
C ASN A 509 25.39 -7.55 10.57
N ILE A 510 24.93 -8.68 10.02
CA ILE A 510 25.40 -10.02 10.40
C ILE A 510 26.85 -10.20 9.98
N ASN A 511 27.73 -10.57 10.92
CA ASN A 511 29.12 -10.88 10.60
C ASN A 511 29.23 -12.26 9.90
N LEU A 512 29.53 -12.25 8.61
CA LEU A 512 29.64 -13.46 7.78
C LEU A 512 30.84 -14.36 8.14
N ASP A 513 31.92 -13.81 8.71
CA ASP A 513 33.12 -14.59 9.06
C ASP A 513 32.89 -15.51 10.27
N ASN A 514 32.00 -15.10 11.17
CA ASN A 514 31.63 -15.83 12.39
C ASN A 514 30.20 -16.41 12.33
N PHE A 515 29.53 -16.31 11.18
CA PHE A 515 28.19 -16.84 11.00
C PHE A 515 28.22 -18.37 11.10
N THR A 516 27.42 -18.92 12.02
CA THR A 516 27.33 -20.36 12.26
C THR A 516 25.90 -20.83 12.24
N CYS A 517 25.71 -22.09 11.85
CA CYS A 517 24.39 -22.72 11.82
C CYS A 517 24.45 -24.05 12.55
N LYS A 518 23.40 -24.36 13.31
CA LYS A 518 23.18 -25.71 13.85
C LYS A 518 22.84 -26.65 12.70
N THR A 519 23.38 -27.86 12.75
CA THR A 519 23.28 -28.84 11.65
C THR A 519 22.39 -30.04 11.99
N ASP A 520 21.63 -29.93 13.09
CA ASP A 520 20.97 -31.03 13.79
C ASP A 520 20.06 -31.90 12.90
N GLU A 521 19.45 -31.34 11.84
CA GLU A 521 18.54 -32.09 10.95
C GLU A 521 19.22 -32.71 9.71
N LEU A 522 20.33 -32.16 9.20
CA LEU A 522 20.91 -32.58 7.91
C LEU A 522 22.14 -33.48 8.01
N TYR A 523 22.89 -33.43 9.11
CA TYR A 523 24.20 -34.10 9.21
C TYR A 523 24.25 -35.26 10.21
N ARG A 524 23.10 -35.66 10.80
CA ARG A 524 23.02 -36.69 11.86
C ARG A 524 24.11 -36.48 12.91
N CYS A 525 24.12 -35.32 13.55
CA CYS A 525 25.07 -35.03 14.62
C CYS A 525 24.99 -36.13 15.70
N PRO A 526 26.12 -36.68 16.17
CA PRO A 526 26.07 -37.68 17.24
C PRO A 526 25.35 -37.09 18.45
N SER A 527 24.49 -37.88 19.10
CA SER A 527 23.55 -37.39 20.14
C SER A 527 24.22 -36.73 21.35
N ALA A 528 25.47 -37.10 21.65
CA ALA A 528 26.26 -36.50 22.73
C ALA A 528 27.07 -35.26 22.28
N CYS A 529 27.03 -34.89 21.01
CA CYS A 529 27.87 -33.86 20.43
C CYS A 529 27.06 -32.64 19.97
N ASN A 530 27.75 -31.52 19.78
CA ASN A 530 27.21 -30.30 19.21
C ASN A 530 27.89 -30.04 17.86
N CYS A 531 27.10 -29.92 16.80
CA CYS A 531 27.61 -29.75 15.45
C CYS A 531 27.25 -28.37 14.89
N ARG A 532 28.22 -27.70 14.25
CA ARG A 532 28.06 -26.37 13.69
C ARG A 532 28.72 -26.26 12.32
N MET A 533 28.07 -25.54 11.41
CA MET A 533 28.61 -25.20 10.10
C MET A 533 29.12 -23.77 10.11
N PHE A 534 30.31 -23.53 9.52
CA PHE A 534 30.85 -22.21 9.20
C PHE A 534 30.86 -22.02 7.68
N PRO A 535 29.81 -21.41 7.08
CA PRO A 535 29.67 -21.35 5.63
C PRO A 535 30.78 -20.56 4.92
N SER A 536 31.24 -19.45 5.52
CA SER A 536 32.31 -18.60 4.97
C SER A 536 33.64 -19.31 4.82
N LYS A 537 33.91 -20.30 5.69
CA LYS A 537 35.15 -21.10 5.68
C LYS A 537 34.93 -22.50 5.08
N ALA A 538 33.68 -22.86 4.80
CA ALA A 538 33.27 -24.21 4.42
C ALA A 538 33.77 -25.29 5.40
N ILE A 539 33.62 -25.04 6.70
CA ILE A 539 34.04 -25.95 7.78
C ILE A 539 32.82 -26.52 8.48
N LEU A 540 32.79 -27.85 8.65
CA LEU A 540 31.88 -28.52 9.58
C LEU A 540 32.64 -28.86 10.87
N GLU A 541 32.18 -28.30 11.98
CA GLU A 541 32.72 -28.60 13.32
C GLU A 541 31.79 -29.59 14.05
N ILE A 542 32.36 -30.67 14.55
CA ILE A 542 31.70 -31.68 15.38
C ILE A 542 32.41 -31.66 16.74
N ASN A 543 31.80 -30.97 17.71
CA ASN A 543 32.35 -30.84 19.05
C ASN A 543 31.71 -31.87 20.00
N CYS A 544 32.50 -32.85 20.39
CA CYS A 544 32.19 -33.90 21.35
C CYS A 544 33.12 -33.82 22.58
N SER A 545 33.70 -32.66 22.86
CA SER A 545 34.65 -32.49 23.96
C SER A 545 33.91 -32.50 25.30
N ASN A 546 34.49 -33.16 26.31
CA ASN A 546 33.97 -33.14 27.69
C ASN A 546 32.51 -33.65 27.83
N VAL A 547 32.14 -34.69 27.06
CA VAL A 547 30.78 -35.27 27.08
C VAL A 547 30.73 -36.68 27.68
N GLY A 548 31.87 -37.18 28.19
CA GLY A 548 31.95 -38.46 28.90
C GLY A 548 32.08 -39.70 28.01
N LEU A 549 32.67 -39.55 26.81
CA LEU A 549 32.83 -40.66 25.87
C LEU A 549 33.86 -41.68 26.37
N HIS A 550 33.53 -42.97 26.27
CA HIS A 550 34.45 -44.09 26.51
C HIS A 550 35.01 -44.70 25.23
N SER A 551 34.39 -44.40 24.09
CA SER A 551 34.81 -44.78 22.74
C SER A 551 34.49 -43.64 21.77
N SER A 552 35.19 -43.57 20.64
CA SER A 552 34.84 -42.64 19.56
C SER A 552 33.43 -42.93 19.02
N PRO A 553 32.57 -41.91 18.80
CA PRO A 553 31.24 -42.10 18.25
C PRO A 553 31.30 -42.35 16.74
N VAL A 554 30.30 -43.07 16.21
CA VAL A 554 30.13 -43.20 14.75
C VAL A 554 29.67 -41.85 14.19
N ILE A 555 30.50 -41.21 13.39
CA ILE A 555 30.11 -40.05 12.57
C ILE A 555 29.69 -40.56 11.19
N ASN A 556 28.39 -40.64 10.92
CA ASN A 556 27.85 -41.11 9.63
C ASN A 556 28.07 -40.05 8.53
N SER A 557 29.34 -39.76 8.22
CA SER A 557 29.79 -38.79 7.20
C SER A 557 29.55 -39.27 5.76
N LEU A 558 28.81 -40.37 5.57
CA LEU A 558 28.66 -41.05 4.30
C LEU A 558 27.74 -40.23 3.38
N ASN A 559 28.36 -39.56 2.40
CA ASN A 559 27.78 -38.93 1.19
C ASN A 559 27.13 -37.54 1.32
N ILE A 560 27.39 -36.78 2.38
CA ILE A 560 26.71 -35.49 2.58
C ILE A 560 27.49 -34.35 1.87
N VAL A 561 27.36 -34.30 0.54
CA VAL A 561 27.20 -33.01 -0.15
C VAL A 561 25.70 -32.75 -0.07
N PRO A 562 25.19 -31.98 0.90
CA PRO A 562 23.84 -31.49 0.77
C PRO A 562 23.94 -30.40 -0.29
N THR A 563 23.57 -30.78 -1.50
CA THR A 563 23.18 -29.86 -2.58
C THR A 563 22.16 -28.81 -2.11
N GLY A 564 21.56 -28.97 -0.92
CA GLY A 564 20.60 -28.06 -0.31
C GLY A 564 21.15 -26.78 0.36
N PHE A 565 22.46 -26.63 0.59
CA PHE A 565 23.02 -25.39 1.18
C PHE A 565 23.90 -24.57 0.23
N GLY A 566 24.18 -25.07 -0.99
CA GLY A 566 25.04 -24.36 -1.95
C GLY A 566 26.51 -24.22 -1.56
N VAL A 567 26.96 -24.82 -0.45
CA VAL A 567 28.35 -24.75 0.03
C VAL A 567 29.01 -26.12 -0.04
N ASN A 568 30.08 -26.23 -0.82
CA ASN A 568 30.94 -27.42 -0.84
C ASN A 568 31.88 -27.39 0.36
N LEU A 569 31.79 -28.40 1.23
CA LEU A 569 32.62 -28.54 2.41
C LEU A 569 34.10 -28.71 2.04
N ASN A 570 34.97 -27.91 2.66
CA ASN A 570 36.41 -27.98 2.49
C ASN A 570 37.08 -28.77 3.62
N GLU A 571 36.62 -28.60 4.86
CA GLU A 571 37.22 -29.23 6.04
C GLU A 571 36.16 -29.75 7.01
N ILE A 572 36.49 -30.86 7.68
CA ILE A 572 35.69 -31.41 8.78
C ILE A 572 36.58 -31.46 10.02
N TRP A 573 36.13 -30.80 11.08
CA TRP A 573 36.83 -30.70 12.35
C TRP A 573 36.07 -31.54 13.38
N VAL A 574 36.77 -32.47 14.04
CA VAL A 574 36.18 -33.32 15.07
C VAL A 574 36.97 -33.19 16.36
N ASP A 575 36.29 -32.72 17.40
CA ASP A 575 36.87 -32.57 18.73
C ASP A 575 36.33 -33.65 19.68
N LEU A 576 37.19 -34.60 20.04
CA LEU A 576 36.92 -35.68 21.00
C LEU A 576 37.71 -35.50 22.30
N SER A 577 38.25 -34.30 22.55
CA SER A 577 39.12 -34.05 23.70
C SER A 577 38.39 -34.16 25.05
N ASN A 578 39.15 -34.30 26.13
CA ASN A 578 38.62 -34.30 27.52
C ASN A 578 37.57 -35.40 27.75
N ASN A 579 37.82 -36.61 27.25
CA ASN A 579 36.95 -37.76 27.42
C ASN A 579 37.72 -38.93 28.08
N SER A 580 37.13 -40.13 28.08
CA SER A 580 37.73 -41.34 28.65
C SER A 580 37.96 -42.42 27.59
N ILE A 581 38.25 -42.02 26.35
CA ILE A 581 38.50 -42.93 25.23
C ILE A 581 39.82 -43.67 25.45
N THR A 582 39.80 -45.00 25.40
CA THR A 582 40.98 -45.85 25.66
C THR A 582 41.70 -46.32 24.41
N GLU A 583 40.99 -46.37 23.28
CA GLU A 583 41.52 -46.76 21.99
C GLU A 583 40.80 -46.02 20.86
N PHE A 584 41.54 -45.75 19.77
CA PHE A 584 40.97 -45.21 18.54
C PHE A 584 41.12 -46.25 17.43
N THR A 585 40.02 -46.95 17.15
CA THR A 585 39.96 -48.15 16.28
C THR A 585 38.98 -48.01 15.11
N GLU A 586 38.30 -46.87 14.98
CA GLU A 586 37.32 -46.59 13.91
C GLU A 586 37.99 -46.57 12.53
N LYS A 587 37.79 -47.62 11.72
CA LYS A 587 38.37 -47.77 10.38
C LYS A 587 37.37 -47.43 9.25
N ASP A 588 37.89 -46.71 8.26
CA ASP A 588 37.49 -46.55 6.85
C ASP A 588 36.11 -45.98 6.43
N HIS A 589 35.10 -45.79 7.29
CA HIS A 589 33.82 -45.24 6.80
C HIS A 589 33.41 -43.91 7.42
N SER A 590 33.47 -43.79 8.74
CA SER A 590 32.94 -42.62 9.44
C SER A 590 33.87 -41.40 9.38
N TYR A 591 35.17 -41.62 9.61
CA TYR A 591 36.15 -40.54 9.80
C TYR A 591 37.00 -40.21 8.56
N ALA A 592 36.80 -40.87 7.42
CA ALA A 592 37.71 -40.80 6.26
C ALA A 592 37.98 -39.37 5.73
N ASN A 593 37.01 -38.46 5.87
CA ASN A 593 37.11 -37.08 5.39
C ASN A 593 37.53 -36.05 6.46
N VAL A 594 37.85 -36.50 7.68
CA VAL A 594 38.23 -35.59 8.77
C VAL A 594 39.57 -34.92 8.48
N SER A 595 39.59 -33.59 8.61
CA SER A 595 40.75 -32.73 8.39
C SER A 595 41.44 -32.35 9.69
N VAL A 596 40.69 -32.15 10.76
CA VAL A 596 41.23 -31.86 12.10
C VAL A 596 40.64 -32.86 13.08
N LEU A 597 41.50 -33.60 13.78
CA LEU A 597 41.08 -34.58 14.78
C LEU A 597 41.76 -34.29 16.11
N ASN A 598 40.97 -33.86 17.11
CA ASN A 598 41.46 -33.63 18.46
C ASN A 598 41.11 -34.81 19.36
N LEU A 599 42.13 -35.58 19.76
CA LEU A 599 42.03 -36.72 20.67
C LEU A 599 42.78 -36.45 21.99
N SER A 600 43.13 -35.20 22.28
CA SER A 600 43.89 -34.84 23.47
C SER A 600 43.11 -35.05 24.78
N HIS A 601 43.81 -35.19 25.91
CA HIS A 601 43.18 -35.33 27.23
C HIS A 601 42.19 -36.50 27.30
N ASN A 602 42.63 -37.67 26.84
CA ASN A 602 41.88 -38.93 26.88
C ASN A 602 42.67 -40.00 27.66
N ARG A 603 42.28 -41.26 27.56
CA ARG A 603 42.97 -42.40 28.18
C ARG A 603 43.57 -43.34 27.12
N LEU A 604 43.91 -42.81 25.95
CA LEU A 604 44.33 -43.61 24.81
C LEU A 604 45.59 -44.39 25.14
N ARG A 605 45.53 -45.72 25.03
CA ARG A 605 46.68 -46.63 25.14
C ARG A 605 47.17 -47.11 23.77
N LYS A 606 46.30 -47.00 22.76
CA LYS A 606 46.53 -47.50 21.41
C LYS A 606 45.80 -46.64 20.39
N VAL A 607 46.46 -46.38 19.26
CA VAL A 607 45.89 -45.77 18.06
C VAL A 607 46.29 -46.66 16.89
N ASP A 608 45.31 -47.19 16.16
CA ASP A 608 45.53 -48.19 15.11
C ASP A 608 45.38 -47.63 13.70
N TRP A 609 44.77 -46.45 13.56
CA TRP A 609 44.43 -45.86 12.28
C TRP A 609 44.28 -44.35 12.40
N ILE A 610 44.63 -43.60 11.35
CA ILE A 610 44.50 -42.15 11.25
C ILE A 610 43.78 -41.82 9.95
N PRO A 611 42.83 -40.86 9.94
CA PRO A 611 42.15 -40.49 8.70
C PRO A 611 43.12 -39.96 7.64
N PRO A 612 42.95 -40.35 6.36
CA PRO A 612 43.92 -40.03 5.30
C PRO A 612 43.97 -38.53 4.94
N LYS A 613 42.91 -37.76 5.22
CA LYS A 613 42.83 -36.31 4.95
C LYS A 613 43.25 -35.43 6.13
N THR A 614 43.76 -36.03 7.21
CA THR A 614 44.09 -35.30 8.44
C THR A 614 45.22 -34.30 8.20
N LYS A 615 44.94 -33.02 8.43
CA LYS A 615 45.89 -31.91 8.45
C LYS A 615 46.45 -31.66 9.84
N ILE A 616 45.64 -31.79 10.89
CA ILE A 616 46.03 -31.54 12.28
C ILE A 616 45.52 -32.68 13.16
N LEU A 617 46.42 -33.26 13.96
CA LEU A 617 46.13 -34.39 14.85
C LEU A 617 46.64 -34.13 16.28
N TYR A 618 45.74 -34.03 17.25
CA TYR A 618 46.15 -33.85 18.65
C TYR A 618 46.11 -35.18 19.43
N LEU A 619 47.26 -35.68 19.91
CA LEU A 619 47.34 -36.90 20.73
C LEU A 619 47.95 -36.65 22.13
N ASN A 620 48.23 -35.39 22.48
CA ASN A 620 48.82 -35.03 23.76
C ASN A 620 47.92 -35.34 24.97
N ASN A 621 48.50 -35.47 26.17
CA ASN A 621 47.78 -35.78 27.40
C ASN A 621 46.96 -37.08 27.30
N ASN A 622 47.65 -38.19 27.03
CA ASN A 622 47.04 -39.53 26.91
C ASN A 622 47.89 -40.57 27.66
N MET A 623 47.57 -41.86 27.50
CA MET A 623 48.28 -42.98 28.12
C MET A 623 49.10 -43.79 27.10
N LEU A 624 49.55 -43.14 26.02
CA LEU A 624 50.31 -43.80 24.96
C LEU A 624 51.72 -44.07 25.43
N SER A 625 52.12 -45.35 25.46
CA SER A 625 53.49 -45.74 25.76
C SER A 625 54.32 -46.05 24.52
N LYS A 626 53.66 -46.25 23.36
CA LYS A 626 54.26 -46.52 22.04
C LYS A 626 53.28 -46.12 20.93
N ILE A 627 53.78 -45.90 19.72
CA ILE A 627 52.97 -45.83 18.50
C ILE A 627 53.38 -47.00 17.60
N ASP A 628 52.40 -47.75 17.10
CA ASP A 628 52.65 -48.89 16.24
C ASP A 628 53.22 -48.46 14.88
N LYS A 629 54.05 -49.34 14.29
CA LYS A 629 54.80 -49.06 13.06
C LYS A 629 53.89 -48.65 11.89
N GLU A 630 52.73 -49.31 11.76
CA GLU A 630 51.76 -49.03 10.70
C GLU A 630 51.24 -47.60 10.75
N VAL A 631 50.88 -47.11 11.95
CA VAL A 631 50.42 -45.72 12.13
C VAL A 631 51.53 -44.72 11.82
N LEU A 632 52.78 -45.04 12.18
CA LEU A 632 53.92 -44.19 11.81
C LEU A 632 54.16 -44.14 10.30
N GLU A 633 53.99 -45.26 9.61
CA GLU A 633 54.06 -45.27 8.15
C GLU A 633 52.91 -44.48 7.52
N MET A 634 51.69 -44.53 8.09
CA MET A 634 50.56 -43.71 7.64
C MET A 634 50.86 -42.21 7.81
N LEU A 635 51.35 -41.79 8.99
CA LEU A 635 51.72 -40.41 9.25
C LEU A 635 52.84 -39.94 8.32
N ASN A 636 53.85 -40.79 8.08
CA ASN A 636 54.98 -40.47 7.19
C ASN A 636 54.56 -40.37 5.72
N ARG A 637 53.59 -41.16 5.27
CA ARG A 637 53.05 -41.11 3.89
C ARG A 637 52.01 -40.00 3.69
N SER A 638 51.56 -39.35 4.76
CA SER A 638 50.55 -38.30 4.64
C SER A 638 51.11 -37.08 3.92
N THR A 639 50.43 -36.66 2.85
CA THR A 639 50.72 -35.42 2.12
C THR A 639 49.96 -34.22 2.66
N THR A 640 49.00 -34.44 3.56
CA THR A 640 48.09 -33.41 4.07
C THR A 640 48.43 -32.97 5.48
N LEU A 641 49.10 -33.83 6.27
CA LEU A 641 49.45 -33.57 7.66
C LEU A 641 50.42 -32.39 7.77
N LYS A 642 50.05 -31.44 8.63
CA LYS A 642 50.83 -30.23 8.95
C LYS A 642 51.24 -30.21 10.40
N GLU A 643 50.40 -30.74 11.29
CA GLU A 643 50.61 -30.69 12.73
C GLU A 643 50.21 -32.00 13.42
N VAL A 644 51.05 -32.45 14.36
CA VAL A 644 50.76 -33.57 15.27
C VAL A 644 51.34 -33.32 16.66
N THR A 645 50.60 -33.61 17.73
CA THR A 645 51.11 -33.49 19.10
C THR A 645 51.30 -34.86 19.76
N PHE A 646 52.42 -35.04 20.49
CA PHE A 646 52.75 -36.29 21.19
C PHE A 646 53.16 -36.08 22.66
N ASN A 647 53.27 -34.82 23.11
CA ASN A 647 53.70 -34.49 24.47
C ASN A 647 52.75 -35.02 25.54
N GLU A 648 53.21 -35.06 26.79
CA GLU A 648 52.40 -35.48 27.95
C GLU A 648 51.78 -36.88 27.77
N ASN A 649 52.63 -37.84 27.38
CA ASN A 649 52.28 -39.26 27.29
C ASN A 649 53.39 -40.08 27.97
N PRO A 650 53.08 -41.20 28.61
CA PRO A 650 54.05 -42.04 29.34
C PRO A 650 54.88 -42.90 28.38
N TRP A 651 55.70 -42.27 27.54
CA TRP A 651 56.47 -42.95 26.50
C TRP A 651 57.48 -43.94 27.09
N LYS A 652 57.43 -45.20 26.62
CA LYS A 652 58.36 -46.24 27.04
C LYS A 652 59.60 -46.21 26.16
N CYS A 653 60.67 -45.58 26.64
CA CYS A 653 61.93 -45.44 25.89
C CYS A 653 62.85 -46.66 26.04
N ASP A 654 62.38 -47.80 25.54
CA ASP A 654 63.18 -49.01 25.35
C ASP A 654 63.61 -49.17 23.88
N CYS A 655 64.26 -50.30 23.55
CA CYS A 655 64.74 -50.58 22.19
C CYS A 655 63.64 -50.54 21.11
N ASN A 656 62.36 -50.69 21.48
CA ASN A 656 61.25 -50.63 20.52
C ASN A 656 60.92 -49.20 20.07
N MET A 657 61.37 -48.17 20.81
CA MET A 657 61.13 -46.76 20.48
C MET A 657 62.08 -46.23 19.40
N VAL A 658 63.12 -46.99 19.02
CA VAL A 658 64.12 -46.57 18.02
C VAL A 658 63.48 -46.19 16.68
N TYR A 659 62.51 -46.97 16.21
CA TYR A 659 61.82 -46.68 14.96
C TYR A 659 61.00 -45.39 15.06
N PHE A 660 60.23 -45.22 16.14
CA PHE A 660 59.47 -44.00 16.41
C PHE A 660 60.38 -42.77 16.45
N ALA A 661 61.44 -42.81 17.25
CA ALA A 661 62.39 -41.70 17.39
C ALA A 661 63.07 -41.33 16.06
N ARG A 662 63.43 -42.33 15.24
CA ARG A 662 64.03 -42.11 13.92
C ARG A 662 63.04 -41.49 12.94
N THR A 663 61.81 -42.02 12.87
CA THR A 663 60.74 -41.47 12.02
C THR A 663 60.40 -40.04 12.44
N LEU A 664 60.32 -39.79 13.74
CA LEU A 664 60.09 -38.46 14.28
C LEU A 664 61.18 -37.48 13.82
N ARG A 665 62.46 -37.80 14.04
CA ARG A 665 63.60 -36.94 13.68
C ARG A 665 63.70 -36.64 12.19
N LEU A 666 63.49 -37.64 11.35
CA LEU A 666 63.75 -37.54 9.92
C LEU A 666 62.54 -37.04 9.12
N HIS A 667 61.31 -37.31 9.57
CA HIS A 667 60.11 -37.12 8.74
C HIS A 667 59.05 -36.25 9.43
N LEU A 668 58.86 -36.36 10.75
CA LEU A 668 57.76 -35.68 11.44
C LEU A 668 58.17 -34.43 12.23
N MET A 669 59.46 -34.19 12.47
CA MET A 669 59.96 -33.07 13.31
C MET A 669 59.44 -31.69 12.91
N LYS A 670 59.16 -31.47 11.62
CA LYS A 670 58.60 -30.20 11.13
C LYS A 670 57.10 -30.04 11.43
N MET A 671 56.42 -31.14 11.73
CA MET A 671 54.98 -31.23 12.00
C MET A 671 54.69 -31.40 13.49
N VAL A 672 55.69 -31.76 14.32
CA VAL A 672 55.48 -31.89 15.76
C VAL A 672 55.50 -30.51 16.41
N THR A 673 54.40 -30.14 17.05
CA THR A 673 54.29 -28.92 17.86
C THR A 673 54.41 -29.28 19.34
N ASN A 674 55.10 -28.43 20.11
CA ASN A 674 55.43 -28.66 21.52
C ASN A 674 56.28 -29.93 21.77
N ASN A 675 57.58 -29.83 21.46
CA ASN A 675 58.53 -30.95 21.31
C ASN A 675 58.90 -31.75 22.58
N THR A 676 58.15 -31.64 23.68
CA THR A 676 58.46 -32.33 24.94
C THR A 676 57.90 -33.76 24.94
N ILE A 677 58.51 -34.64 24.13
CA ILE A 677 58.35 -36.09 24.26
C ILE A 677 59.32 -36.56 25.36
N ILE A 678 58.78 -36.89 26.52
CA ILE A 678 59.55 -37.27 27.71
C ILE A 678 59.35 -38.76 28.01
N CYS A 679 60.47 -39.40 28.32
CA CYS A 679 60.55 -40.64 29.08
C CYS A 679 61.10 -40.25 30.46
#